data_AF-A0A2S4XPZ8-F1
#
_entry.id   AF-A0A2S4XPZ8-F1
#
_cell.length_a   1.000
_cell.length_b   1.000
_cell.length_c   1.000
_cell.angle_alpha   90.00
_cell.angle_beta   90.00
_cell.angle_gamma   90.00
#
_symmetry.space_group_name_H-M   'P 1'
#
loop_
_entity.id
_entity.type
_entity.pdbx_description
1 polymer ?
#
loop_
_entity_poly.entity_id
_entity_poly.type
_entity_poly.pdbx_seq_one_letter_code
_entity_poly.pdbx_strand_id
1 'polypeptide(L)'
;MVGKNVQVSTTDLAEPSTVPLDPALPAAPGSTEDLFAEVLAAVVRVDHVPPDSHFFDDLNADSMLMARFCARVRKRDDLPSVSMKDIYRYPTIRSLAAAFDTPAPATAAANGSAHGNGSAAAPAPARPVPVPGAPAPLEPARTRTAEYVLCGTLQLLLFLGYAYVTALVLAIGYDWIAAGSGLLDGYVRAVLFGGAVFLGVCLLPIAAKWLLIGRWKPRKIRIWSLAYVRFWLVRTLIQLNPLVLFAGSPLYVLYLKALGARIGRRVAVLTKHVPVCTDLLTVGDDSVIRKEAHLSCYRAESGWIRTGTVTLGKDVYVSEATVLDIDVSMGDGAQLGHASSLHAGQSVPAGERWHGTPARPADTDYRTVGPAPYRPVSRVLYSLTQLLTALLVYVPLVIGGVDLLVAQVPQLDSLLSSQPLTFTSWTFYRDALAASFVLFFGSLVFGFLFITTVPRLLHRFLRPDRVYPLYGFHYSVHRAIARLTNNKVFMRLAGDSSLVVHYLRSIGYDLTGVEQTGSNFGTDVKHENPYLTTVGTGTMVADGLSVMNADYSSTSFRVTRVTIGPHNFLGNQVSYPSGGRTGGNCLLATKVMVPIDGKVREGVGLLGSPSFEIPRSVERDASFDHLSSGDELRRRLAAKNRHNAVTLASFLFARWIHAFGVLLLMGAAAGLYASLGALAVAAATVLTVAFTIGFTALAERASIRFRPQSPRFCSIYHPHFWQHERFWKHQAMELRLLNGTPFKGMFWRLLGVRLGRRLFDDGARMPERTLVTIGDDCTLNVSSVIQCHSQEDGSFKSDRTSLGNGCTLGVGTLVHYGVTVGDGVVLGPDSFLMKGEEVPAHSRWGGNPAHEM
;
A
#
# COMPACT_ATOMS: atom_id res chain seq x y z
N MET A 1 -33.87 -6.99 42.32
CA MET A 1 -34.78 -6.15 41.52
C MET A 1 -33.96 -5.53 40.40
N VAL A 2 -34.37 -5.82 39.17
CA VAL A 2 -33.94 -5.35 37.84
C VAL A 2 -32.87 -4.23 37.84
N GLY A 3 -31.64 -4.59 37.43
CA GLY A 3 -30.57 -3.65 37.09
C GLY A 3 -30.88 -2.92 35.78
N LYS A 4 -30.83 -1.58 35.81
CA LYS A 4 -31.01 -0.73 34.64
C LYS A 4 -29.77 -0.78 33.76
N ASN A 5 -29.93 -1.26 32.52
CA ASN A 5 -28.95 -1.11 31.45
C ASN A 5 -28.70 0.37 31.15
N VAL A 6 -27.42 0.76 31.13
CA VAL A 6 -26.97 2.10 30.75
C VAL A 6 -26.93 2.18 29.22
N GLN A 7 -27.89 2.88 28.62
CA GLN A 7 -27.85 3.24 27.20
C GLN A 7 -26.96 4.48 27.01
N VAL A 8 -25.82 4.30 26.35
CA VAL A 8 -24.95 5.40 25.92
C VAL A 8 -25.48 5.99 24.59
N SER A 9 -26.17 7.13 24.66
CA SER A 9 -26.60 7.91 23.49
C SER A 9 -25.47 8.83 23.00
N THR A 10 -25.08 8.73 21.74
CA THR A 10 -24.00 9.54 21.12
C THR A 10 -24.48 10.41 19.95
N THR A 11 -25.74 10.86 19.98
CA THR A 11 -26.35 11.50 18.82
C THR A 11 -26.02 12.99 18.62
N ASP A 12 -25.36 13.67 19.56
CA ASP A 12 -25.03 15.09 19.38
C ASP A 12 -23.53 15.39 19.57
N LEU A 13 -22.82 15.48 18.45
CA LEU A 13 -21.51 16.13 18.36
C LEU A 13 -21.73 17.58 17.88
N ALA A 14 -22.15 18.45 18.81
CA ALA A 14 -22.01 19.89 18.69
C ALA A 14 -20.67 20.32 19.34
N GLU A 15 -20.10 21.40 18.80
CA GLU A 15 -18.78 21.97 19.13
C GLU A 15 -18.53 22.16 20.65
N PRO A 16 -17.27 22.10 21.12
CA PRO A 16 -16.98 22.25 22.54
C PRO A 16 -17.18 23.70 22.97
N SER A 17 -18.25 23.98 23.72
CA SER A 17 -18.33 25.18 24.53
C SER A 17 -17.29 25.11 25.65
N THR A 18 -16.37 26.07 25.65
CA THR A 18 -15.41 26.33 26.73
C THR A 18 -16.14 26.64 28.04
N VAL A 19 -16.11 25.71 28.99
CA VAL A 19 -16.43 26.00 30.40
C VAL A 19 -15.09 26.17 31.13
N PRO A 20 -14.83 27.29 31.83
CA PRO A 20 -13.62 27.44 32.63
C PRO A 20 -13.66 26.51 33.83
N LEU A 21 -12.59 25.74 34.05
CA LEU A 21 -12.35 25.03 35.32
C LEU A 21 -11.93 26.04 36.39
N ASP A 22 -12.66 26.07 37.49
CA ASP A 22 -12.38 26.82 38.71
C ASP A 22 -11.18 26.19 39.46
N PRO A 23 -10.20 26.95 39.98
CA PRO A 23 -9.01 26.36 40.59
C PRO A 23 -9.19 26.09 42.10
N ALA A 24 -8.72 24.89 42.48
CA ALA A 24 -8.20 24.47 43.79
C ALA A 24 -9.16 23.89 44.85
N LEU A 25 -9.01 22.57 45.07
CA LEU A 25 -8.87 21.92 46.38
C LEU A 25 -7.81 20.81 46.24
N PRO A 26 -6.90 20.60 47.22
CA PRO A 26 -5.88 19.56 47.12
C PRO A 26 -6.49 18.19 47.47
N ALA A 27 -6.68 17.33 46.47
CA ALA A 27 -7.03 15.93 46.67
C ALA A 27 -5.79 15.15 47.15
N ALA A 28 -5.97 14.28 48.15
CA ALA A 28 -4.98 13.28 48.53
C ALA A 28 -4.58 12.44 47.28
N PRO A 29 -3.34 11.91 47.19
CA PRO A 29 -2.96 11.09 46.04
C PRO A 29 -3.84 9.84 46.03
N GLY A 30 -4.85 9.83 45.14
CA GLY A 30 -5.65 8.65 44.86
C GLY A 30 -4.73 7.53 44.37
N SER A 31 -5.11 6.28 44.62
CA SER A 31 -4.38 5.16 44.04
C SER A 31 -4.40 5.25 42.51
N THR A 32 -3.43 4.63 41.82
CA THR A 32 -3.40 4.56 40.35
C THR A 32 -4.76 4.07 39.79
N GLU A 33 -5.42 3.16 40.52
CA GLU A 33 -6.78 2.68 40.24
C GLU A 33 -7.83 3.80 40.27
N ASP A 34 -7.86 4.62 41.33
CA ASP A 34 -8.81 5.73 41.48
C ASP A 34 -8.65 6.76 40.36
N LEU A 35 -7.40 7.08 40.04
CA LEU A 35 -7.06 8.04 38.98
C LEU A 35 -7.44 7.52 37.60
N PHE A 36 -7.23 6.24 37.31
CA PHE A 36 -7.73 5.62 36.09
C PHE A 36 -9.26 5.60 36.03
N ALA A 37 -9.93 5.30 37.15
CA ALA A 37 -11.38 5.30 37.23
C ALA A 37 -11.98 6.68 36.94
N GLU A 38 -11.40 7.73 37.51
CA GLU A 38 -11.78 9.12 37.26
C GLU A 38 -11.67 9.48 35.78
N VAL A 39 -10.54 9.18 35.15
CA VAL A 39 -10.32 9.49 33.73
C VAL A 39 -11.28 8.70 32.84
N LEU A 40 -11.54 7.42 33.16
CA LEU A 40 -12.46 6.58 32.38
C LEU A 40 -13.90 7.07 32.53
N ALA A 41 -14.34 7.40 33.74
CA ALA A 41 -15.66 7.97 34.02
C ALA A 41 -15.91 9.25 33.19
N ALA A 42 -14.91 10.13 33.11
CA ALA A 42 -14.97 11.33 32.28
C ALA A 42 -15.00 11.04 30.76
N VAL A 43 -14.44 9.91 30.29
CA VAL A 43 -14.46 9.53 28.87
C VAL A 43 -15.80 8.93 28.49
N VAL A 44 -16.33 8.03 29.31
CA VAL A 44 -17.62 7.36 29.07
C VAL A 44 -18.83 8.21 29.51
N ARG A 45 -18.59 9.36 30.16
CA ARG A 45 -19.60 10.32 30.66
C ARG A 45 -20.55 9.71 31.69
N VAL A 46 -20.00 9.03 32.69
CA VAL A 46 -20.73 8.51 33.85
C VAL A 46 -20.07 9.02 35.14
N ASP A 47 -20.80 9.00 36.25
CA ASP A 47 -20.29 9.52 37.53
C ASP A 47 -19.20 8.62 38.14
N HIS A 48 -19.31 7.30 37.95
CA HIS A 48 -18.39 6.31 38.51
C HIS A 48 -18.33 5.06 37.63
N VAL A 49 -17.13 4.50 37.46
CA VAL A 49 -16.90 3.22 36.76
C VAL A 49 -16.38 2.20 37.77
N PRO A 50 -17.06 1.05 37.98
CA PRO A 50 -16.56 0.01 38.87
C PRO A 50 -15.18 -0.51 38.42
N PRO A 51 -14.20 -0.68 39.32
CA PRO A 51 -12.84 -1.07 38.94
C PRO A 51 -12.71 -2.43 38.24
N ASP A 52 -13.66 -3.33 38.50
CA ASP A 52 -13.71 -4.68 37.95
C ASP A 52 -14.51 -4.78 36.65
N SER A 53 -15.16 -3.71 36.20
CA SER A 53 -15.93 -3.72 34.96
C SER A 53 -15.01 -3.89 33.75
N HIS A 54 -15.29 -4.92 32.95
CA HIS A 54 -14.57 -5.19 31.73
C HIS A 54 -14.85 -4.10 30.70
N PHE A 55 -13.79 -3.50 30.15
CA PHE A 55 -13.89 -2.32 29.27
C PHE A 55 -14.79 -2.55 28.05
N PHE A 56 -14.70 -3.74 27.45
CA PHE A 56 -15.42 -4.07 26.22
C PHE A 56 -16.79 -4.68 26.52
N ASP A 57 -16.80 -5.76 27.30
CA ASP A 57 -18.01 -6.52 27.62
C ASP A 57 -19.00 -5.82 28.58
N ASP A 58 -18.52 -5.19 29.66
CA ASP A 58 -19.42 -4.59 30.67
C ASP A 58 -19.71 -3.12 30.38
N LEU A 59 -18.69 -2.36 29.96
CA LEU A 59 -18.82 -0.92 29.69
C LEU A 59 -19.21 -0.61 28.25
N ASN A 60 -19.24 -1.62 27.36
CA ASN A 60 -19.50 -1.45 25.93
C ASN A 60 -18.60 -0.39 25.28
N ALA A 61 -17.38 -0.20 25.80
CA ALA A 61 -16.44 0.74 25.24
C ALA A 61 -15.83 0.18 23.96
N ASP A 62 -15.75 0.99 22.91
CA ASP A 62 -15.04 0.64 21.70
C ASP A 62 -13.57 1.12 21.75
N SER A 63 -12.77 0.68 20.77
CA SER A 63 -11.37 1.07 20.68
C SER A 63 -11.15 2.57 20.51
N MET A 64 -12.13 3.33 20.01
CA MET A 64 -12.00 4.79 19.86
C MET A 64 -12.20 5.48 21.21
N LEU A 65 -13.18 5.03 22.02
CA LEU A 65 -13.33 5.48 23.40
C LEU A 65 -12.08 5.15 24.22
N MET A 66 -11.54 3.95 24.07
CA MET A 66 -10.34 3.55 24.80
C MET A 66 -9.07 4.29 24.33
N ALA A 67 -8.94 4.61 23.03
CA ALA A 67 -7.86 5.46 22.55
C ALA A 67 -7.91 6.87 23.18
N ARG A 68 -9.12 7.44 23.35
CA ARG A 68 -9.31 8.72 24.06
C ARG A 68 -8.98 8.62 25.55
N PHE A 69 -9.32 7.49 26.18
CA PHE A 69 -8.90 7.20 27.55
C PHE A 69 -7.37 7.19 27.67
N CYS A 70 -6.67 6.40 26.85
CA CYS A 70 -5.21 6.38 26.82
C CYS A 70 -4.62 7.78 26.58
N ALA A 71 -5.18 8.56 25.65
CA ALA A 71 -4.75 9.92 25.38
C ALA A 71 -4.90 10.87 26.58
N ARG A 72 -6.01 10.77 27.33
CA ARG A 72 -6.22 11.58 28.54
C ARG A 72 -5.32 11.16 29.69
N VAL A 73 -5.10 9.84 29.85
CA VAL A 73 -4.13 9.30 30.81
C VAL A 73 -2.73 9.85 30.52
N ARG A 74 -2.29 9.87 29.27
CA ARG A 74 -0.96 10.41 28.89
C ARG A 74 -0.79 11.93 29.10
N LYS A 75 -1.87 12.68 29.33
CA LYS A 75 -1.80 14.12 29.67
C LYS A 75 -1.64 14.38 31.17
N ARG A 76 -1.64 13.32 31.98
CA ARG A 76 -1.52 13.36 33.44
C ARG A 76 -0.15 12.83 33.84
N ASP A 77 0.69 13.71 34.39
CA ASP A 77 2.04 13.36 34.83
C ASP A 77 2.06 12.42 36.05
N ASP A 78 0.93 12.31 36.76
CA ASP A 78 0.71 11.45 37.92
C ASP A 78 0.24 10.03 37.57
N LEU A 79 0.07 9.72 36.27
CA LEU A 79 -0.33 8.40 35.78
C LEU A 79 0.73 7.79 34.84
N PRO A 80 0.91 6.46 34.85
CA PRO A 80 1.77 5.79 33.89
C PRO A 80 1.17 5.86 32.47
N SER A 81 2.03 5.90 31.46
CA SER A 81 1.61 5.91 30.05
C SER A 81 0.98 4.58 29.66
N VAL A 82 -0.27 4.62 29.19
CA VAL A 82 -1.04 3.44 28.78
C VAL A 82 -1.16 3.39 27.25
N SER A 83 -0.94 2.21 26.68
CA SER A 83 -1.15 1.95 25.25
C SER A 83 -2.44 1.16 25.01
N MET A 84 -2.97 1.21 23.79
CA MET A 84 -4.14 0.38 23.40
C MET A 84 -3.88 -1.12 23.58
N LYS A 85 -2.61 -1.55 23.47
CA LYS A 85 -2.22 -2.95 23.72
C LYS A 85 -2.40 -3.33 25.19
N ASP A 86 -2.14 -2.41 26.12
CA ASP A 86 -2.31 -2.64 27.55
C ASP A 86 -3.80 -2.73 27.90
N ILE A 87 -4.65 -1.90 27.29
CA ILE A 87 -6.11 -1.95 27.45
C ILE A 87 -6.67 -3.33 27.08
N TYR A 88 -6.26 -3.92 25.95
CA TYR A 88 -6.72 -5.25 25.57
C TYR A 88 -6.16 -6.35 26.46
N ARG A 89 -4.97 -6.15 27.03
CA ARG A 89 -4.29 -7.14 27.86
C ARG A 89 -4.79 -7.14 29.31
N TYR A 90 -5.15 -5.98 29.82
CA TYR A 90 -5.60 -5.73 31.18
C TYR A 90 -6.95 -5.00 31.12
N PRO A 91 -8.04 -5.73 30.79
CA PRO A 91 -9.29 -5.11 30.33
C PRO A 91 -10.19 -4.59 31.47
N THR A 92 -9.64 -4.33 32.66
CA THR A 92 -10.33 -3.72 33.81
C THR A 92 -9.42 -2.70 34.46
N ILE A 93 -9.99 -1.68 35.13
CA ILE A 93 -9.20 -0.65 35.84
C ILE A 93 -8.27 -1.32 36.86
N ARG A 94 -8.80 -2.27 37.65
CA ARG A 94 -8.03 -2.99 38.67
C ARG A 94 -6.84 -3.74 38.06
N SER A 95 -7.08 -4.52 37.00
CA SER A 95 -6.00 -5.28 36.35
C SER A 95 -4.96 -4.38 35.68
N LEU A 96 -5.40 -3.23 35.16
CA LEU A 96 -4.54 -2.24 34.54
C LEU A 96 -3.67 -1.54 35.59
N ALA A 97 -4.25 -1.05 36.69
CA ALA A 97 -3.53 -0.45 37.80
C ALA A 97 -2.51 -1.43 38.41
N ALA A 98 -2.92 -2.67 38.69
CA ALA A 98 -2.03 -3.70 39.23
C ALA A 98 -0.83 -4.00 38.31
N ALA A 99 -1.02 -3.93 36.99
CA ALA A 99 0.05 -4.14 36.02
C ALA A 99 1.13 -3.04 36.07
N PHE A 100 0.77 -1.82 36.48
CA PHE A 100 1.70 -0.69 36.59
C PHE A 100 2.18 -0.42 38.04
N ASP A 101 1.49 -0.94 39.05
CA ASP A 101 1.86 -0.81 40.48
C ASP A 101 2.91 -1.86 40.95
N THR A 102 3.29 -2.83 40.11
CA THR A 102 4.28 -3.86 40.47
C THR A 102 5.72 -3.32 40.36
N PRO A 103 6.53 -3.24 41.44
CA PRO A 103 7.93 -2.83 41.35
C PRO A 103 8.72 -3.83 40.51
N ALA A 104 9.59 -3.33 39.63
CA ALA A 104 10.53 -4.18 38.92
C ALA A 104 11.41 -4.97 39.91
N PRO A 105 11.58 -6.30 39.76
CA PRO A 105 12.62 -7.00 40.51
C PRO A 105 13.97 -6.41 40.11
N ALA A 106 14.70 -5.89 41.10
CA ALA A 106 16.10 -5.53 40.96
C ALA A 106 16.88 -6.78 40.51
N THR A 107 17.54 -6.68 39.36
CA THR A 107 18.48 -7.69 38.88
C THR A 107 19.63 -7.82 39.88
N ALA A 108 19.58 -8.85 40.73
CA ALA A 108 20.74 -9.31 41.46
C ALA A 108 21.73 -9.93 40.47
N ALA A 109 22.94 -9.36 40.43
CA ALA A 109 24.08 -9.96 39.78
C ALA A 109 24.41 -11.31 40.45
N ALA A 110 24.61 -12.36 39.66
CA ALA A 110 25.27 -13.58 40.14
C ALA A 110 25.97 -14.33 38.99
N ASN A 111 27.28 -14.48 39.16
CA ASN A 111 28.15 -15.38 38.42
C ASN A 111 27.75 -16.86 38.64
N GLY A 112 28.03 -17.71 37.65
CA GLY A 112 28.62 -19.05 37.87
C GLY A 112 27.72 -20.28 38.11
N SER A 113 27.81 -21.21 37.14
CA SER A 113 27.78 -22.70 37.24
C SER A 113 26.50 -23.51 37.59
N ALA A 114 26.04 -24.24 36.56
CA ALA A 114 25.82 -25.71 36.44
C ALA A 114 24.72 -26.51 37.22
N HIS A 115 24.04 -27.38 36.43
CA HIS A 115 23.26 -28.61 36.71
C HIS A 115 21.76 -28.58 37.09
N GLY A 116 20.92 -29.22 36.25
CA GLY A 116 19.96 -30.27 36.68
C GLY A 116 18.43 -30.02 36.63
N ASN A 117 17.76 -30.64 35.64
CA ASN A 117 16.39 -31.19 35.58
C ASN A 117 15.10 -30.38 35.90
N GLY A 118 14.24 -30.23 34.87
CA GLY A 118 12.85 -30.73 34.83
C GLY A 118 11.72 -29.96 35.52
N SER A 119 10.96 -29.15 34.77
CA SER A 119 9.47 -29.06 34.79
C SER A 119 8.98 -27.98 33.81
N ALA A 120 7.98 -28.31 33.00
CA ALA A 120 7.39 -27.43 31.99
C ALA A 120 6.45 -26.39 32.64
N ALA A 121 6.87 -25.13 32.61
CA ALA A 121 6.05 -23.97 32.96
C ALA A 121 5.92 -23.03 31.76
N ALA A 122 4.70 -22.53 31.53
CA ALA A 122 4.35 -21.60 30.45
C ALA A 122 5.26 -20.35 30.44
N PRO A 123 5.66 -19.83 29.26
CA PRO A 123 6.58 -18.71 29.20
C PRO A 123 5.92 -17.42 29.72
N ALA A 124 6.53 -16.86 30.76
CA ALA A 124 6.22 -15.58 31.37
C ALA A 124 6.37 -14.41 30.37
N PRO A 125 5.65 -13.29 30.57
CA PRO A 125 5.57 -12.23 29.58
C PRO A 125 6.88 -11.48 29.43
N ALA A 126 7.44 -11.49 28.22
CA ALA A 126 8.55 -10.64 27.84
C ALA A 126 8.18 -9.16 28.06
N ARG A 127 8.94 -8.48 28.92
CA ARG A 127 8.95 -7.01 29.03
C ARG A 127 9.22 -6.39 27.65
N PRO A 128 8.64 -5.21 27.33
CA PRO A 128 9.02 -4.47 26.14
C PRO A 128 10.53 -4.19 26.21
N VAL A 129 11.27 -4.73 25.24
CA VAL A 129 12.68 -4.39 25.05
C VAL A 129 12.71 -2.93 24.58
N PRO A 130 13.35 -1.99 25.30
CA PRO A 130 13.59 -0.66 24.78
C PRO A 130 14.40 -0.80 23.50
N VAL A 131 13.99 -0.19 22.40
CA VAL A 131 14.74 -0.21 21.13
C VAL A 131 16.13 0.40 21.38
N PRO A 132 17.23 -0.38 21.42
CA PRO A 132 18.54 0.20 21.66
C PRO A 132 18.96 0.98 20.41
N GLY A 133 19.23 2.28 20.56
CA GLY A 133 19.84 3.08 19.50
C GLY A 133 18.91 3.92 18.63
N ALA A 134 17.70 4.29 19.10
CA ALA A 134 16.89 5.28 18.40
C ALA A 134 17.73 6.58 18.19
N PRO A 135 18.03 6.98 16.94
CA PRO A 135 18.90 8.13 16.71
C PRO A 135 18.26 9.40 17.24
N ALA A 136 19.07 10.27 17.85
CA ALA A 136 18.64 11.54 18.45
C ALA A 136 17.71 12.36 17.55
N PRO A 137 16.74 13.12 18.12
CA PRO A 137 15.84 13.97 17.36
C PRO A 137 16.60 14.86 16.37
N LEU A 138 16.20 14.82 15.11
CA LEU A 138 16.79 15.68 14.10
C LEU A 138 16.14 17.06 14.15
N GLU A 139 16.99 18.08 14.23
CA GLU A 139 16.59 19.45 13.98
C GLU A 139 15.92 19.56 12.59
N PRO A 140 14.67 20.05 12.52
CA PRO A 140 13.95 20.21 11.26
C PRO A 140 14.74 21.05 10.26
N ALA A 141 14.82 20.58 9.01
CA ALA A 141 15.42 21.37 7.96
C ALA A 141 14.57 22.61 7.64
N ARG A 142 15.08 23.81 8.00
CA ARG A 142 14.43 25.06 7.57
C ARG A 142 14.55 25.19 6.05
N THR A 143 13.41 25.22 5.37
CA THR A 143 13.34 25.42 3.92
C THR A 143 12.78 26.81 3.62
N ARG A 144 13.46 27.58 2.78
CA ARG A 144 12.92 28.86 2.30
C ARG A 144 11.95 28.61 1.15
N THR A 145 10.87 29.39 1.08
CA THR A 145 9.89 29.30 -0.02
C THR A 145 10.55 29.43 -1.40
N ALA A 146 11.60 30.26 -1.54
CA ALA A 146 12.36 30.39 -2.78
C ALA A 146 13.03 29.07 -3.23
N GLU A 147 13.55 28.25 -2.29
CA GLU A 147 14.17 26.96 -2.61
C GLU A 147 13.13 25.94 -3.05
N TYR A 148 11.97 25.95 -2.38
CA TYR A 148 10.81 25.12 -2.77
C TYR A 148 10.34 25.44 -4.19
N VAL A 149 10.17 26.72 -4.52
CA VAL A 149 9.77 27.17 -5.86
C VAL A 149 10.85 26.84 -6.89
N LEU A 150 12.12 27.16 -6.62
CA LEU A 150 13.23 26.86 -7.52
C LEU A 150 13.33 25.35 -7.80
N CYS A 151 13.22 24.50 -6.77
CA CYS A 151 13.20 23.05 -6.93
C CYS A 151 12.05 22.61 -7.85
N GLY A 152 10.83 23.13 -7.62
CA GLY A 152 9.66 22.84 -8.47
C GLY A 152 9.86 23.28 -9.92
N THR A 153 10.42 24.47 -10.15
CA THR A 153 10.74 24.97 -11.49
C THR A 153 11.75 24.07 -12.19
N LEU A 154 12.83 23.68 -11.51
CA LEU A 154 13.84 22.78 -12.08
C LEU A 154 13.26 21.41 -12.41
N GLN A 155 12.43 20.84 -11.53
CA GLN A 155 11.74 19.57 -11.78
C GLN A 155 10.80 19.67 -12.99
N LEU A 156 10.07 20.78 -13.14
CA LEU A 156 9.22 21.03 -14.30
C LEU A 156 10.05 21.15 -15.58
N LEU A 157 11.13 21.93 -15.58
CA LEU A 157 12.01 22.07 -16.75
C LEU A 157 12.64 20.73 -17.15
N LEU A 158 13.06 19.91 -16.17
CA LEU A 158 13.55 18.55 -16.42
C LEU A 158 12.48 17.65 -17.03
N PHE A 159 11.23 17.74 -16.55
CA PHE A 159 10.10 17.02 -17.14
C PHE A 159 9.81 17.48 -18.57
N LEU A 160 9.76 18.79 -18.84
CA LEU A 160 9.55 19.34 -20.18
C LEU A 160 10.68 18.94 -21.13
N GLY A 161 11.94 19.01 -20.69
CA GLY A 161 13.09 18.55 -21.45
C GLY A 161 13.02 17.05 -21.76
N TYR A 162 12.67 16.23 -20.77
CA TYR A 162 12.49 14.78 -20.95
C TYR A 162 11.35 14.46 -21.93
N ALA A 163 10.23 15.16 -21.82
CA ALA A 163 9.09 15.01 -22.74
C ALA A 163 9.48 15.40 -24.17
N TYR A 164 10.21 16.50 -24.35
CA TYR A 164 10.69 16.93 -25.66
C TYR A 164 11.70 15.96 -26.27
N VAL A 165 12.70 15.48 -25.50
CA VAL A 165 13.67 14.49 -25.99
C VAL A 165 12.97 13.19 -26.37
N THR A 166 12.02 12.73 -25.56
CA THR A 166 11.23 11.54 -25.86
C THR A 166 10.42 11.73 -27.14
N ALA A 167 9.74 12.87 -27.28
CA ALA A 167 9.01 13.24 -28.49
C ALA A 167 9.91 13.28 -29.74
N LEU A 168 11.11 13.83 -29.62
CA LEU A 168 12.10 13.88 -30.71
C LEU A 168 12.55 12.47 -31.12
N VAL A 169 12.88 11.61 -30.15
CA VAL A 169 13.26 10.21 -30.44
C VAL A 169 12.12 9.45 -31.10
N LEU A 170 10.89 9.61 -30.62
CA LEU A 170 9.70 8.98 -31.21
C LEU A 170 9.41 9.51 -32.61
N ALA A 171 9.55 10.81 -32.87
CA ALA A 171 9.38 11.43 -34.17
C ALA A 171 10.38 10.86 -35.20
N ILE A 172 11.68 10.88 -34.86
CA ILE A 172 12.74 10.31 -35.71
C ILE A 172 12.48 8.83 -35.98
N GLY A 173 12.07 8.08 -34.95
CA GLY A 173 11.74 6.67 -35.08
C GLY A 173 10.54 6.41 -35.98
N TYR A 174 9.48 7.20 -35.83
CA TYR A 174 8.29 7.11 -36.66
C TYR A 174 8.63 7.36 -38.13
N ASP A 175 9.33 8.45 -38.45
CA ASP A 175 9.73 8.77 -39.83
C ASP A 175 10.61 7.66 -40.42
N TRP A 176 11.53 7.10 -39.62
CA TRP A 176 12.40 6.01 -40.05
C TRP A 176 11.67 4.69 -40.30
N ILE A 177 10.66 4.36 -39.50
CA ILE A 177 9.81 3.18 -39.69
C ILE A 177 8.89 3.37 -40.90
N ALA A 178 8.27 4.55 -41.03
CA ALA A 178 7.37 4.89 -42.11
C ALA A 178 8.05 4.92 -43.50
N ALA A 179 9.36 5.16 -43.54
CA ALA A 179 10.17 5.06 -44.76
C ALA A 179 10.43 3.63 -45.26
N GLY A 180 9.93 2.60 -44.55
CA GLY A 180 10.18 1.20 -44.90
C GLY A 180 9.42 0.73 -46.15
N SER A 181 10.05 -0.13 -46.95
CA SER A 181 9.44 -0.69 -48.17
C SER A 181 8.72 -2.01 -47.87
N GLY A 182 7.42 -1.92 -47.59
CA GLY A 182 6.55 -3.08 -47.34
C GLY A 182 6.59 -3.60 -45.90
N LEU A 183 5.75 -4.60 -45.62
CA LEU A 183 5.43 -5.04 -44.25
C LEU A 183 6.63 -5.61 -43.48
N LEU A 184 7.49 -6.39 -44.14
CA LEU A 184 8.66 -6.99 -43.48
C LEU A 184 9.72 -5.94 -43.12
N ASP A 185 10.01 -4.99 -44.02
CA ASP A 185 10.98 -3.92 -43.74
C ASP A 185 10.47 -2.99 -42.63
N GLY A 186 9.18 -2.60 -42.68
CA GLY A 186 8.53 -1.85 -41.60
C GLY A 186 8.57 -2.58 -40.25
N TYR A 187 8.29 -3.89 -40.24
CA TYR A 187 8.38 -4.73 -39.04
C TYR A 187 9.81 -4.77 -38.47
N VAL A 188 10.83 -5.00 -39.32
CA VAL A 188 12.23 -5.05 -38.88
C VAL A 188 12.67 -3.68 -38.32
N ARG A 189 12.31 -2.58 -38.98
CA ARG A 189 12.57 -1.22 -38.47
C ARG A 189 11.87 -0.98 -37.14
N ALA A 190 10.61 -1.37 -36.98
CA ALA A 190 9.89 -1.24 -35.72
C ALA A 190 10.56 -2.03 -34.57
N VAL A 191 11.02 -3.26 -34.85
CA VAL A 191 11.78 -4.08 -33.89
C VAL A 191 13.10 -3.42 -33.52
N LEU A 192 13.87 -2.94 -34.50
CA LEU A 192 15.16 -2.30 -34.27
C LEU A 192 15.03 -1.00 -33.47
N PHE A 193 14.11 -0.13 -33.87
CA PHE A 193 13.84 1.13 -33.18
C PHE A 193 13.32 0.89 -31.77
N GLY A 194 12.29 0.05 -31.62
CA GLY A 194 11.71 -0.27 -30.32
C GLY A 194 12.72 -0.95 -29.39
N GLY A 195 13.61 -1.80 -29.94
CA GLY A 195 14.75 -2.36 -29.23
C GLY A 195 15.74 -1.30 -28.76
N ALA A 196 16.13 -0.36 -29.63
CA ALA A 196 17.02 0.74 -29.29
C ALA A 196 16.42 1.66 -28.20
N VAL A 197 15.14 2.01 -28.32
CA VAL A 197 14.43 2.81 -27.30
C VAL A 197 14.35 2.06 -25.98
N PHE A 198 13.97 0.77 -26.01
CA PHE A 198 13.91 -0.06 -24.79
C PHE A 198 15.26 -0.11 -24.08
N LEU A 199 16.35 -0.37 -24.82
CA LEU A 199 17.71 -0.35 -24.29
C LEU A 199 18.09 1.03 -23.75
N GLY A 200 17.78 2.10 -24.48
CA GLY A 200 18.02 3.48 -24.06
C GLY A 200 17.34 3.81 -22.73
N VAL A 201 16.04 3.51 -22.60
CA VAL A 201 15.28 3.72 -21.35
C VAL A 201 15.80 2.83 -20.22
N CYS A 202 16.28 1.62 -20.52
CA CYS A 202 16.91 0.75 -19.52
C CYS A 202 18.24 1.30 -19.00
N LEU A 203 19.09 1.83 -19.89
CA LEU A 203 20.44 2.30 -19.59
C LEU A 203 20.47 3.74 -19.03
N LEU A 204 19.51 4.58 -19.41
CA LEU A 204 19.42 5.99 -18.99
C LEU A 204 19.53 6.18 -17.46
N PRO A 205 18.77 5.49 -16.59
CA PRO A 205 18.92 5.66 -15.14
C PRO A 205 20.28 5.22 -14.61
N ILE A 206 20.92 4.22 -15.24
CA ILE A 206 22.26 3.77 -14.85
C ILE A 206 23.27 4.88 -15.14
N ALA A 207 23.25 5.41 -16.37
CA ALA A 207 24.12 6.52 -16.77
C ALA A 207 23.86 7.76 -15.91
N ALA A 208 22.59 8.15 -15.72
CA ALA A 208 22.21 9.30 -14.90
C ALA A 208 22.67 9.15 -13.45
N LYS A 209 22.54 7.96 -12.84
CA LYS A 209 23.03 7.70 -11.49
C LYS A 209 24.55 7.91 -11.40
N TRP A 210 25.33 7.31 -12.29
CA TRP A 210 26.78 7.40 -12.24
C TRP A 210 27.30 8.80 -12.55
N LEU A 211 26.65 9.53 -13.47
CA LEU A 211 27.02 10.90 -13.85
C LEU A 211 26.60 11.94 -12.79
N LEU A 212 25.36 11.86 -12.28
CA LEU A 212 24.78 12.88 -11.41
C LEU A 212 24.99 12.60 -9.93
N ILE A 213 25.29 11.37 -9.52
CA ILE A 213 25.46 11.01 -8.10
C ILE A 213 26.82 10.36 -7.85
N GLY A 214 27.25 9.46 -8.73
CA GLY A 214 28.40 8.60 -8.48
C GLY A 214 28.03 7.45 -7.55
N ARG A 215 28.85 7.17 -6.54
CA ARG A 215 28.56 6.16 -5.51
C ARG A 215 27.73 6.76 -4.38
N TRP A 216 26.60 6.13 -4.05
CA TRP A 216 25.84 6.48 -2.86
C TRP A 216 26.68 6.27 -1.59
N LYS A 217 26.61 7.23 -0.67
CA LYS A 217 27.21 7.18 0.67
C LYS A 217 26.13 7.49 1.71
N PRO A 218 26.23 6.99 2.95
CA PRO A 218 25.37 7.44 4.04
C PRO A 218 25.53 8.95 4.24
N ARG A 219 24.44 9.71 4.09
CA ARG A 219 24.44 11.17 4.24
C ARG A 219 23.03 11.72 4.43
N LYS A 220 22.95 12.99 4.82
CA LYS A 220 21.72 13.77 4.85
C LYS A 220 21.67 14.71 3.63
N ILE A 221 20.56 14.74 2.93
CA ILE A 221 20.29 15.65 1.80
C ILE A 221 19.08 16.49 2.15
N ARG A 222 19.24 17.81 2.20
CA ARG A 222 18.13 18.70 2.52
C ARG A 222 17.09 18.66 1.41
N ILE A 223 15.83 18.42 1.76
CA ILE A 223 14.73 18.42 0.79
C ILE A 223 14.62 19.83 0.17
N TRP A 224 14.25 19.89 -1.12
CA TRP A 224 14.16 21.12 -1.93
C TRP A 224 15.49 21.81 -2.29
N SER A 225 16.64 21.25 -1.90
CA SER A 225 17.96 21.73 -2.36
C SER A 225 18.30 21.25 -3.78
N LEU A 226 19.34 21.83 -4.40
CA LEU A 226 19.87 21.32 -5.68
C LEU A 226 20.37 19.86 -5.58
N ALA A 227 20.93 19.49 -4.43
CA ALA A 227 21.31 18.10 -4.17
C ALA A 227 20.07 17.17 -4.13
N TYR A 228 18.94 17.68 -3.64
CA TYR A 228 17.66 16.97 -3.69
C TYR A 228 17.13 16.85 -5.13
N VAL A 229 17.23 17.88 -5.98
CA VAL A 229 16.84 17.78 -7.40
C VAL A 229 17.60 16.66 -8.12
N ARG A 230 18.92 16.55 -7.89
CA ARG A 230 19.75 15.45 -8.42
C ARG A 230 19.28 14.09 -7.91
N PHE A 231 19.02 13.98 -6.61
CA PHE A 231 18.47 12.77 -5.99
C PHE A 231 17.12 12.38 -6.59
N TRP A 232 16.19 13.33 -6.68
CA TRP A 232 14.85 13.15 -7.22
C TRP A 232 14.88 12.68 -8.66
N LEU A 233 15.72 13.27 -9.51
CA LEU A 233 15.82 12.89 -10.92
C LEU A 233 16.26 11.43 -11.07
N VAL A 234 17.36 11.06 -10.40
CA VAL A 234 17.87 9.68 -10.44
C VAL A 234 16.86 8.69 -9.86
N ARG A 235 16.25 9.02 -8.72
CA ARG A 235 15.20 8.21 -8.12
C ARG A 235 14.03 7.99 -9.08
N THR A 236 13.54 9.05 -9.70
CA THR A 236 12.39 8.99 -10.61
C THR A 236 12.68 8.12 -11.82
N LEU A 237 13.88 8.30 -12.43
CA LEU A 237 14.31 7.46 -13.55
C LEU A 237 14.45 5.98 -13.17
N ILE A 238 14.96 5.67 -11.97
CA ILE A 238 15.07 4.29 -11.47
C ILE A 238 13.68 3.67 -11.24
N GLN A 239 12.76 4.41 -10.62
CA GLN A 239 11.43 3.89 -10.28
C GLN A 239 10.50 3.73 -11.49
N LEU A 240 10.69 4.54 -12.55
CA LEU A 240 9.94 4.45 -13.81
C LEU A 240 10.54 3.46 -14.81
N ASN A 241 11.71 2.88 -14.50
CA ASN A 241 12.41 1.99 -15.41
C ASN A 241 11.59 0.71 -15.72
N PRO A 242 11.53 0.23 -16.98
CA PRO A 242 10.76 -0.95 -17.34
C PRO A 242 11.30 -2.25 -16.72
N LEU A 243 12.58 -2.33 -16.35
CA LEU A 243 13.20 -3.51 -15.73
C LEU A 243 12.61 -3.83 -14.36
N VAL A 244 11.91 -2.89 -13.71
CA VAL A 244 11.13 -3.15 -12.49
C VAL A 244 10.03 -4.21 -12.72
N LEU A 245 9.50 -4.31 -13.95
CA LEU A 245 8.52 -5.33 -14.32
C LEU A 245 9.13 -6.74 -14.43
N PHE A 246 10.46 -6.85 -14.36
CA PHE A 246 11.21 -8.10 -14.41
C PHE A 246 11.60 -8.59 -13.00
N ALA A 247 11.05 -8.01 -11.93
CA ALA A 247 11.20 -8.53 -10.57
C ALA A 247 10.91 -10.06 -10.52
N GLY A 248 11.81 -10.80 -9.90
CA GLY A 248 11.87 -12.26 -9.91
C GLY A 248 12.70 -12.84 -11.05
N SER A 249 13.42 -12.04 -11.84
CA SER A 249 14.34 -12.51 -12.89
C SER A 249 15.81 -12.18 -12.62
N PRO A 250 16.75 -12.92 -13.24
CA PRO A 250 18.18 -12.60 -13.16
C PRO A 250 18.52 -11.24 -13.80
N LEU A 251 17.74 -10.79 -14.79
CA LEU A 251 17.92 -9.48 -15.43
C LEU A 251 17.70 -8.33 -14.45
N TYR A 252 16.71 -8.45 -13.55
CA TYR A 252 16.48 -7.46 -12.53
C TYR A 252 17.65 -7.38 -11.53
N VAL A 253 18.22 -8.52 -11.14
CA VAL A 253 19.43 -8.55 -10.31
C VAL A 253 20.62 -7.90 -11.01
N LEU A 254 20.81 -8.14 -12.31
CA LEU A 254 21.86 -7.49 -13.10
C LEU A 254 21.69 -5.97 -13.13
N TYR A 255 20.45 -5.49 -13.31
CA TYR A 255 20.12 -4.07 -13.26
C TYR A 255 20.49 -3.43 -11.92
N LEU A 256 20.12 -4.06 -10.79
CA LEU A 256 20.48 -3.57 -9.46
C LEU A 256 22.00 -3.52 -9.25
N LYS A 257 22.73 -4.52 -9.74
CA LYS A 257 24.21 -4.53 -9.73
C LYS A 257 24.81 -3.40 -10.57
N ALA A 258 24.27 -3.15 -11.76
CA ALA A 258 24.72 -2.06 -12.63
C ALA A 258 24.49 -0.67 -12.01
N LEU A 259 23.43 -0.53 -11.19
CA LEU A 259 23.20 0.65 -10.37
C LEU A 259 24.13 0.73 -9.15
N GLY A 260 24.87 -0.32 -8.79
CA GLY A 260 25.88 -0.33 -7.72
C GLY A 260 25.58 -1.27 -6.54
N ALA A 261 24.46 -1.99 -6.53
CA ALA A 261 24.14 -2.91 -5.44
C ALA A 261 25.09 -4.11 -5.38
N ARG A 262 25.46 -4.52 -4.16
CA ARG A 262 26.34 -5.66 -3.90
C ARG A 262 25.50 -6.92 -3.67
N ILE A 263 25.12 -7.61 -4.74
CA ILE A 263 24.26 -8.79 -4.67
C ILE A 263 25.06 -10.06 -4.99
N GLY A 264 24.90 -11.09 -4.16
CA GLY A 264 25.53 -12.40 -4.28
C GLY A 264 25.06 -13.25 -5.47
N ARG A 265 25.39 -14.53 -5.43
CA ARG A 265 24.96 -15.58 -6.36
C ARG A 265 23.60 -16.13 -5.93
N ARG A 266 22.79 -16.54 -6.91
CA ARG A 266 21.48 -17.19 -6.70
C ARG A 266 20.49 -16.42 -5.81
N VAL A 267 20.63 -15.10 -5.69
CA VAL A 267 19.67 -14.26 -4.98
C VAL A 267 18.37 -14.12 -5.78
N ALA A 268 17.23 -14.29 -5.12
CA ALA A 268 15.91 -14.09 -5.70
C ALA A 268 15.28 -12.80 -5.15
N VAL A 269 15.11 -11.79 -6.01
CA VAL A 269 14.48 -10.50 -5.64
C VAL A 269 13.12 -10.37 -6.33
N LEU A 270 12.04 -10.55 -5.58
CA LEU A 270 10.66 -10.58 -6.08
C LEU A 270 9.89 -9.27 -5.86
N THR A 271 10.39 -8.37 -4.99
CA THR A 271 9.79 -7.05 -4.77
C THR A 271 9.94 -6.13 -5.99
N LYS A 272 8.93 -5.28 -6.19
CA LYS A 272 8.93 -4.19 -7.18
C LYS A 272 9.28 -2.84 -6.56
N HIS A 273 9.47 -2.78 -5.24
CA HIS A 273 9.94 -1.58 -4.54
C HIS A 273 11.46 -1.48 -4.70
N VAL A 274 11.88 -0.77 -5.75
CA VAL A 274 13.28 -0.74 -6.17
C VAL A 274 14.13 0.05 -5.16
N PRO A 275 15.27 -0.49 -4.69
CA PRO A 275 16.23 0.27 -3.89
C PRO A 275 16.79 1.43 -4.72
N VAL A 276 16.79 2.64 -4.18
CA VAL A 276 17.25 3.84 -4.92
C VAL A 276 18.71 4.12 -4.63
N CYS A 277 19.11 4.01 -3.35
CA CYS A 277 20.50 4.17 -2.92
C CYS A 277 21.25 2.84 -3.00
N THR A 278 21.33 2.29 -4.20
CA THR A 278 21.79 0.93 -4.50
C THR A 278 23.18 0.58 -3.96
N ASP A 279 24.17 1.49 -3.95
CA ASP A 279 25.52 1.18 -3.41
C ASP A 279 25.52 0.86 -1.90
N LEU A 280 24.44 1.22 -1.20
CA LEU A 280 24.23 0.98 0.23
C LEU A 280 23.45 -0.33 0.49
N LEU A 281 23.07 -1.06 -0.55
CA LEU A 281 22.44 -2.37 -0.45
C LEU A 281 23.49 -3.47 -0.64
N THR A 282 23.58 -4.36 0.35
CA THR A 282 24.36 -5.60 0.28
C THR A 282 23.44 -6.79 0.53
N VAL A 283 23.51 -7.80 -0.33
CA VAL A 283 22.73 -9.04 -0.22
C VAL A 283 23.64 -10.23 -0.51
N GLY A 284 23.83 -11.12 0.46
CA GLY A 284 24.66 -12.32 0.31
C GLY A 284 24.02 -13.40 -0.55
N ASP A 285 24.82 -14.41 -0.88
CA ASP A 285 24.43 -15.54 -1.72
C ASP A 285 23.17 -16.25 -1.19
N ASP A 286 22.38 -16.83 -2.08
CA ASP A 286 21.22 -17.67 -1.75
C ASP A 286 20.08 -16.98 -0.95
N SER A 287 20.11 -15.65 -0.85
CA SER A 287 19.05 -14.91 -0.17
C SER A 287 17.78 -14.74 -1.01
N VAL A 288 16.64 -14.65 -0.33
CA VAL A 288 15.31 -14.47 -0.92
C VAL A 288 14.66 -13.21 -0.35
N ILE A 289 14.26 -12.30 -1.24
CA ILE A 289 13.49 -11.11 -0.90
C ILE A 289 12.13 -11.21 -1.59
N ARG A 290 11.08 -11.40 -0.79
CA ARG A 290 9.70 -11.61 -1.28
C ARG A 290 9.07 -10.33 -1.81
N LYS A 291 7.89 -10.45 -2.43
CA LYS A 291 7.17 -9.28 -2.99
C LYS A 291 6.75 -8.31 -1.87
N GLU A 292 6.48 -7.07 -2.24
CA GLU A 292 6.04 -6.00 -1.33
C GLU A 292 7.00 -5.66 -0.16
N ALA A 293 8.20 -6.27 -0.09
CA ALA A 293 9.25 -5.85 0.82
C ALA A 293 9.81 -4.48 0.43
N HIS A 294 9.98 -3.58 1.39
CA HIS A 294 10.59 -2.26 1.24
C HIS A 294 12.05 -2.29 1.72
N LEU A 295 12.99 -1.96 0.84
CA LEU A 295 14.44 -1.85 1.14
C LEU A 295 15.06 -0.67 0.38
N SER A 296 14.50 0.53 0.57
CA SER A 296 14.81 1.69 -0.27
C SER A 296 16.24 2.23 -0.13
N CYS A 297 16.91 1.94 0.99
CA CYS A 297 18.22 2.51 1.40
C CYS A 297 18.20 4.04 1.58
N TYR A 298 17.00 4.62 1.69
CA TYR A 298 16.79 5.99 2.14
C TYR A 298 15.44 6.11 2.85
N ARG A 299 15.29 7.15 3.66
CA ARG A 299 14.01 7.62 4.19
C ARG A 299 13.98 9.14 4.23
N ALA A 300 12.80 9.73 4.23
CA ALA A 300 12.61 11.15 4.49
C ALA A 300 12.23 11.36 5.97
N GLU A 301 12.86 12.31 6.65
CA GLU A 301 12.60 12.63 8.07
C GLU A 301 12.87 14.12 8.30
N SER A 302 11.88 14.84 8.83
CA SER A 302 12.01 16.24 9.27
C SER A 302 12.68 17.17 8.23
N GLY A 303 12.28 17.08 6.95
CA GLY A 303 12.84 17.91 5.88
C GLY A 303 14.19 17.42 5.30
N TRP A 304 14.65 16.23 5.67
CA TRP A 304 15.87 15.60 5.16
C TRP A 304 15.57 14.27 4.45
N ILE A 305 16.26 13.99 3.35
CA ILE A 305 16.48 12.61 2.87
C ILE A 305 17.71 12.07 3.58
N ARG A 306 17.56 10.98 4.33
CA ARG A 306 18.65 10.23 4.93
C ARG A 306 18.91 8.98 4.10
N THR A 307 20.14 8.81 3.65
CA THR A 307 20.59 7.58 3.00
C THR A 307 21.36 6.74 4.01
N GLY A 308 21.16 5.43 3.99
CA GLY A 308 21.82 4.50 4.93
C GLY A 308 21.79 3.07 4.44
N THR A 309 22.51 2.19 5.13
CA THR A 309 22.82 0.84 4.63
C THR A 309 21.74 -0.18 4.94
N VAL A 310 21.55 -1.14 4.04
CA VAL A 310 20.79 -2.37 4.32
C VAL A 310 21.69 -3.54 3.97
N THR A 311 22.06 -4.33 4.97
CA THR A 311 23.03 -5.43 4.80
C THR A 311 22.39 -6.77 5.14
N LEU A 312 22.18 -7.61 4.12
CA LEU A 312 21.65 -8.95 4.26
C LEU A 312 22.79 -9.95 4.00
N GLY A 313 23.03 -10.86 4.93
CA GLY A 313 23.99 -11.96 4.83
C GLY A 313 23.63 -12.99 3.75
N LYS A 314 24.27 -14.16 3.82
CA LYS A 314 23.97 -15.32 2.96
C LYS A 314 22.74 -16.04 3.47
N ASP A 315 21.98 -16.68 2.58
CA ASP A 315 20.82 -17.51 2.93
C ASP A 315 19.79 -16.78 3.82
N VAL A 316 19.67 -15.45 3.63
CA VAL A 316 18.71 -14.62 4.35
C VAL A 316 17.34 -14.74 3.69
N TYR A 317 16.29 -14.85 4.51
CA TYR A 317 14.90 -14.87 4.06
C TYR A 317 14.16 -13.63 4.55
N VAL A 318 13.74 -12.76 3.62
CA VAL A 318 12.86 -11.61 3.90
C VAL A 318 11.48 -11.91 3.35
N SER A 319 10.50 -12.08 4.24
CA SER A 319 9.12 -12.39 3.86
C SER A 319 8.37 -11.19 3.27
N GLU A 320 7.14 -11.42 2.85
CA GLU A 320 6.28 -10.45 2.17
C GLU A 320 5.79 -9.33 3.09
N ALA A 321 5.53 -8.15 2.50
CA ALA A 321 5.02 -6.97 3.20
C ALA A 321 5.89 -6.53 4.39
N THR A 322 7.20 -6.69 4.27
CA THR A 322 8.17 -6.25 5.28
C THR A 322 8.72 -4.86 4.98
N VAL A 323 9.12 -4.13 6.02
CA VAL A 323 9.80 -2.84 5.89
C VAL A 323 11.16 -2.88 6.55
N LEU A 324 12.23 -2.81 5.75
CA LEU A 324 13.60 -2.68 6.22
C LEU A 324 13.98 -1.20 6.13
N ASP A 325 14.14 -0.57 7.29
CA ASP A 325 14.62 0.80 7.41
C ASP A 325 16.11 0.90 7.03
N ILE A 326 16.66 2.12 7.03
CA ILE A 326 18.10 2.34 6.86
C ILE A 326 18.87 1.92 8.12
N ASP A 327 20.14 1.57 7.92
CA ASP A 327 21.09 1.20 8.97
C ASP A 327 20.64 -0.05 9.75
N VAL A 328 20.21 -1.06 8.99
CA VAL A 328 19.81 -2.39 9.50
C VAL A 328 20.65 -3.50 8.90
N SER A 329 20.77 -4.61 9.63
CA SER A 329 21.46 -5.81 9.15
C SER A 329 20.75 -7.12 9.50
N MET A 330 21.00 -8.15 8.70
CA MET A 330 20.59 -9.52 8.95
C MET A 330 21.79 -10.45 8.71
N GLY A 331 22.15 -11.26 9.71
CA GLY A 331 23.25 -12.22 9.63
C GLY A 331 22.94 -13.40 8.70
N ASP A 332 23.95 -14.23 8.45
CA ASP A 332 23.79 -15.40 7.57
C ASP A 332 22.71 -16.36 8.11
N GLY A 333 21.82 -16.84 7.24
CA GLY A 333 20.71 -17.72 7.60
C GLY A 333 19.54 -17.05 8.34
N ALA A 334 19.60 -15.74 8.58
CA ALA A 334 18.57 -15.02 9.32
C ALA A 334 17.22 -14.97 8.55
N GLN A 335 16.12 -14.92 9.29
CA GLN A 335 14.77 -14.85 8.72
C GLN A 335 13.95 -13.71 9.31
N LEU A 336 13.20 -13.01 8.46
CA LEU A 336 12.21 -12.01 8.86
C LEU A 336 10.82 -12.42 8.37
N GLY A 337 9.88 -12.58 9.30
CA GLY A 337 8.48 -12.94 9.04
C GLY A 337 7.70 -11.91 8.22
N HIS A 338 6.51 -12.28 7.72
CA HIS A 338 5.68 -11.35 6.94
C HIS A 338 5.14 -10.22 7.81
N ALA A 339 4.70 -9.12 7.18
CA ALA A 339 4.11 -7.98 7.87
C ALA A 339 4.96 -7.48 9.07
N SER A 340 6.28 -7.50 8.91
CA SER A 340 7.27 -7.20 9.97
C SER A 340 8.20 -6.07 9.54
N SER A 341 8.76 -5.34 10.49
CA SER A 341 9.69 -4.24 10.20
C SER A 341 10.99 -4.31 11.00
N LEU A 342 12.11 -4.02 10.34
CA LEU A 342 13.37 -3.72 11.01
C LEU A 342 13.54 -2.21 11.05
N HIS A 343 13.60 -1.66 12.26
CA HIS A 343 13.82 -0.25 12.53
C HIS A 343 15.33 0.06 12.52
N ALA A 344 15.69 1.30 12.22
CA ALA A 344 17.09 1.72 12.18
C ALA A 344 17.86 1.33 13.45
N GLY A 345 19.05 0.76 13.29
CA GLY A 345 19.87 0.23 14.37
C GLY A 345 19.61 -1.25 14.72
N GLN A 346 18.51 -1.85 14.25
CA GLN A 346 18.25 -3.28 14.49
C GLN A 346 19.15 -4.16 13.61
N SER A 347 19.69 -5.21 14.23
CA SER A 347 20.38 -6.29 13.55
C SER A 347 19.80 -7.64 13.97
N VAL A 348 19.42 -8.46 13.00
CA VAL A 348 19.03 -9.85 13.24
C VAL A 348 20.31 -10.71 13.25
N PRO A 349 20.65 -11.41 14.34
CA PRO A 349 21.81 -12.29 14.38
C PRO A 349 21.74 -13.44 13.37
N ALA A 350 22.89 -14.08 13.10
CA ALA A 350 22.96 -15.19 12.16
C ALA A 350 22.12 -16.40 12.64
N GLY A 351 21.38 -17.01 11.73
CA GLY A 351 20.50 -18.15 11.99
C GLY A 351 19.21 -17.85 12.76
N GLU A 352 19.07 -16.63 13.31
CA GLU A 352 17.89 -16.25 14.07
C GLU A 352 16.68 -15.93 13.19
N ARG A 353 15.49 -16.07 13.79
CA ARG A 353 14.20 -15.80 13.16
C ARG A 353 13.51 -14.70 13.94
N TRP A 354 13.10 -13.66 13.24
CA TRP A 354 12.48 -12.49 13.85
C TRP A 354 11.16 -12.16 13.13
N HIS A 355 10.24 -11.52 13.84
CA HIS A 355 8.97 -11.04 13.28
C HIS A 355 8.39 -9.88 14.11
N GLY A 356 7.41 -9.18 13.58
CA GLY A 356 6.78 -8.05 14.25
C GLY A 356 7.23 -6.69 13.75
N THR A 357 6.55 -5.66 14.25
CA THR A 357 6.83 -4.25 13.99
C THR A 357 6.88 -3.51 15.33
N PRO A 358 8.08 -3.14 15.84
CA PRO A 358 9.41 -3.56 15.37
C PRO A 358 9.62 -5.07 15.51
N ALA A 359 10.55 -5.63 14.75
CA ALA A 359 10.81 -7.06 14.79
C ALA A 359 11.46 -7.46 16.12
N ARG A 360 11.07 -8.64 16.61
CA ARG A 360 11.59 -9.32 17.79
C ARG A 360 11.85 -10.80 17.49
N PRO A 361 12.67 -11.50 18.29
CA PRO A 361 12.92 -12.93 18.13
C PRO A 361 11.64 -13.77 18.09
N ALA A 362 11.67 -14.84 17.31
CA ALA A 362 10.59 -15.79 17.10
C ALA A 362 11.15 -17.20 16.88
N ASP A 363 10.36 -18.24 17.16
CA ASP A 363 10.75 -19.63 16.91
C ASP A 363 10.29 -20.13 15.52
N THR A 364 9.34 -19.41 14.91
CA THR A 364 8.68 -19.75 13.66
C THR A 364 9.65 -19.84 12.48
N ASP A 365 9.60 -20.94 11.72
CA ASP A 365 10.31 -21.05 10.46
C ASP A 365 9.48 -20.46 9.31
N TYR A 366 9.99 -19.41 8.67
CA TYR A 366 9.34 -18.76 7.54
C TYR A 366 9.78 -19.33 6.19
N ARG A 367 10.80 -20.22 6.20
CA ARG A 367 11.25 -20.95 5.01
C ARG A 367 10.52 -22.28 4.91
N THR A 368 9.59 -22.35 3.98
CA THR A 368 8.71 -23.53 3.81
C THR A 368 9.11 -24.40 2.62
N VAL A 369 10.07 -23.98 1.80
CA VAL A 369 10.55 -24.70 0.61
C VAL A 369 12.08 -24.70 0.54
N GLY A 370 12.67 -25.88 0.32
CA GLY A 370 14.10 -26.05 0.13
C GLY A 370 14.57 -25.79 -1.31
N PRO A 371 15.87 -25.55 -1.53
CA PRO A 371 16.43 -25.34 -2.86
C PRO A 371 16.27 -26.59 -3.74
N ALA A 372 15.99 -26.36 -5.03
CA ALA A 372 16.02 -27.39 -6.06
C ALA A 372 17.10 -27.07 -7.10
N PRO A 373 17.76 -28.08 -7.70
CA PRO A 373 18.78 -27.84 -8.69
C PRO A 373 18.14 -27.29 -9.98
N TYR A 374 18.81 -26.30 -10.59
CA TYR A 374 18.54 -25.87 -11.96
C TYR A 374 19.86 -25.71 -12.71
N ARG A 375 19.82 -25.85 -14.04
CA ARG A 375 21.00 -25.65 -14.89
C ARG A 375 21.33 -24.16 -14.98
N PRO A 376 22.59 -23.71 -14.76
CA PRO A 376 22.93 -22.28 -14.82
C PRO A 376 22.47 -21.58 -16.11
N VAL A 377 22.52 -22.30 -17.24
CA VAL A 377 22.03 -21.85 -18.56
C VAL A 377 20.55 -21.45 -18.53
N SER A 378 19.71 -22.09 -17.70
CA SER A 378 18.29 -21.74 -17.56
C SER A 378 18.07 -20.28 -17.13
N ARG A 379 18.98 -19.69 -16.34
CA ARG A 379 18.90 -18.26 -15.96
C ARG A 379 19.06 -17.35 -17.16
N VAL A 380 20.03 -17.68 -18.02
CA VAL A 380 20.35 -16.92 -19.23
C VAL A 380 19.22 -17.06 -20.22
N LEU A 381 18.79 -18.29 -20.50
CA LEU A 381 17.66 -18.56 -21.39
C LEU A 381 16.38 -17.89 -20.90
N TYR A 382 16.05 -17.97 -19.60
CA TYR A 382 14.88 -17.29 -19.05
C TYR A 382 14.93 -15.78 -19.27
N SER A 383 16.07 -15.15 -18.96
CA SER A 383 16.25 -13.69 -19.16
C SER A 383 16.18 -13.31 -20.64
N LEU A 384 16.78 -14.12 -21.52
CA LEU A 384 16.74 -13.94 -22.96
C LEU A 384 15.31 -14.10 -23.49
N THR A 385 14.58 -15.14 -23.09
CA THR A 385 13.17 -15.33 -23.48
C THR A 385 12.31 -14.17 -23.03
N GLN A 386 12.51 -13.62 -21.82
CA GLN A 386 11.78 -12.44 -21.38
C GLN A 386 12.09 -11.21 -22.24
N LEU A 387 13.37 -10.97 -22.55
CA LEU A 387 13.80 -9.87 -23.42
C LEU A 387 13.25 -10.04 -24.84
N LEU A 388 13.40 -11.22 -25.45
CA LEU A 388 12.88 -11.52 -26.77
C LEU A 388 11.36 -11.43 -26.81
N THR A 389 10.65 -11.86 -25.77
CA THR A 389 9.19 -11.68 -25.71
C THR A 389 8.82 -10.20 -25.62
N ALA A 390 9.53 -9.42 -24.81
CA ALA A 390 9.31 -7.98 -24.72
C ALA A 390 9.57 -7.28 -26.06
N LEU A 391 10.67 -7.60 -26.72
CA LEU A 391 11.16 -6.93 -27.93
C LEU A 391 10.54 -7.42 -29.23
N LEU A 392 10.26 -8.72 -29.35
CA LEU A 392 9.77 -9.35 -30.59
C LEU A 392 8.27 -9.61 -30.57
N VAL A 393 7.65 -9.66 -29.39
CA VAL A 393 6.19 -9.87 -29.27
C VAL A 393 5.50 -8.59 -28.86
N TYR A 394 5.81 -8.04 -27.67
CA TYR A 394 5.02 -6.90 -27.17
C TYR A 394 5.27 -5.61 -27.94
N VAL A 395 6.52 -5.26 -28.24
CA VAL A 395 6.83 -4.05 -29.01
C VAL A 395 6.22 -4.08 -30.41
N PRO A 396 6.36 -5.15 -31.22
CA PRO A 396 5.76 -5.19 -32.55
C PRO A 396 4.26 -5.40 -32.52
N LEU A 397 3.71 -6.10 -31.52
CA LEU A 397 2.27 -6.18 -31.32
C LEU A 397 1.66 -4.81 -31.01
N VAL A 398 2.35 -3.96 -30.26
CA VAL A 398 1.89 -2.59 -30.00
C VAL A 398 2.05 -1.75 -31.26
N ILE A 399 3.21 -1.73 -31.91
CA ILE A 399 3.47 -0.87 -33.07
C ILE A 399 2.69 -1.35 -34.30
N GLY A 400 2.89 -2.61 -34.72
CA GLY A 400 2.22 -3.21 -35.88
C GLY A 400 0.75 -3.55 -35.64
N GLY A 401 0.34 -3.84 -34.40
CA GLY A 401 -1.08 -4.00 -34.06
C GLY A 401 -1.83 -2.67 -34.10
N VAL A 402 -1.20 -1.56 -33.70
CA VAL A 402 -1.77 -0.22 -33.92
C VAL A 402 -1.83 0.08 -35.41
N ASP A 403 -0.75 -0.13 -36.17
CA ASP A 403 -0.73 0.14 -37.62
C ASP A 403 -1.78 -0.67 -38.39
N LEU A 404 -1.89 -1.97 -38.13
CA LEU A 404 -2.95 -2.82 -38.69
C LEU A 404 -4.34 -2.32 -38.30
N LEU A 405 -4.51 -1.94 -37.04
CA LEU A 405 -5.79 -1.43 -36.56
C LEU A 405 -6.14 -0.07 -37.17
N VAL A 406 -5.16 0.80 -37.43
CA VAL A 406 -5.33 2.05 -38.19
C VAL A 406 -5.74 1.74 -39.63
N ALA A 407 -5.04 0.81 -40.30
CA ALA A 407 -5.35 0.42 -41.67
C ALA A 407 -6.74 -0.23 -41.84
N GLN A 408 -7.20 -0.97 -40.82
CA GLN A 408 -8.50 -1.65 -40.86
C GLN A 408 -9.67 -0.81 -40.31
N VAL A 409 -9.37 0.30 -39.65
CA VAL A 409 -10.37 1.21 -39.06
C VAL A 409 -10.20 2.60 -39.70
N PRO A 410 -10.95 2.91 -40.78
CA PRO A 410 -10.81 4.18 -41.51
C PRO A 410 -10.95 5.42 -40.63
N GLN A 411 -11.71 5.31 -39.53
CA GLN A 411 -11.83 6.39 -38.54
C GLN A 411 -10.49 6.68 -37.86
N LEU A 412 -9.67 5.67 -37.56
CA LEU A 412 -8.35 5.88 -36.96
C LEU A 412 -7.33 6.41 -37.95
N ASP A 413 -7.37 5.96 -39.21
CA ASP A 413 -6.56 6.52 -40.29
C ASP A 413 -6.84 8.01 -40.47
N SER A 414 -8.13 8.40 -40.52
CA SER A 414 -8.51 9.81 -40.62
C SER A 414 -7.99 10.68 -39.47
N LEU A 415 -7.87 10.14 -38.25
CA LEU A 415 -7.42 10.84 -37.05
C LEU A 415 -5.90 10.97 -36.94
N LEU A 416 -5.19 9.96 -37.42
CA LEU A 416 -3.74 9.87 -37.31
C LEU A 416 -3.03 10.31 -38.60
N SER A 417 -3.78 10.54 -39.68
CA SER A 417 -3.27 11.15 -40.90
C SER A 417 -2.73 12.57 -40.63
N SER A 418 -1.59 12.90 -41.24
CA SER A 418 -0.91 14.20 -41.10
C SER A 418 -1.58 15.34 -41.87
N GLN A 419 -2.89 15.25 -42.14
CA GLN A 419 -3.59 16.31 -42.87
C GLN A 419 -3.66 17.61 -42.02
N PRO A 420 -3.28 18.78 -42.58
CA PRO A 420 -3.28 20.03 -41.84
C PRO A 420 -4.68 20.38 -41.33
N LEU A 421 -4.77 20.82 -40.07
CA LEU A 421 -5.99 21.38 -39.46
C LEU A 421 -7.20 20.42 -39.39
N THR A 422 -6.99 19.11 -39.41
CA THR A 422 -8.07 18.10 -39.26
C THR A 422 -8.97 18.32 -38.05
N PHE A 423 -8.40 18.79 -36.94
CA PHE A 423 -9.13 19.11 -35.70
C PHE A 423 -10.11 20.30 -35.83
N THR A 424 -10.12 21.03 -36.95
CA THR A 424 -11.12 22.09 -37.22
C THR A 424 -12.41 21.54 -37.82
N SER A 425 -12.42 20.30 -38.31
CA SER A 425 -13.59 19.67 -38.90
C SER A 425 -14.41 18.90 -37.86
N TRP A 426 -15.74 18.92 -37.99
CA TRP A 426 -16.62 18.06 -37.20
C TRP A 426 -16.34 16.56 -37.40
N THR A 427 -15.86 16.16 -38.59
CA THR A 427 -15.54 14.75 -38.89
C THR A 427 -14.47 14.19 -37.95
N PHE A 428 -13.46 14.99 -37.61
CA PHE A 428 -12.43 14.61 -36.65
C PHE A 428 -13.01 14.24 -35.28
N TYR A 429 -13.91 15.06 -34.74
CA TYR A 429 -14.53 14.79 -33.44
C TYR A 429 -15.42 13.55 -33.48
N ARG A 430 -16.21 13.38 -34.55
CA ARG A 430 -17.05 12.21 -34.77
C ARG A 430 -16.20 10.92 -34.84
N ASP A 431 -15.12 10.94 -35.61
CA ASP A 431 -14.29 9.77 -35.85
C ASP A 431 -13.49 9.40 -34.58
N ALA A 432 -13.00 10.41 -33.84
CA ALA A 432 -12.38 10.20 -32.52
C ALA A 432 -13.35 9.61 -31.51
N LEU A 433 -14.61 10.03 -31.53
CA LEU A 433 -15.64 9.50 -30.62
C LEU A 433 -15.92 8.02 -30.92
N ALA A 434 -16.09 7.68 -32.20
CA ALA A 434 -16.31 6.29 -32.63
C ALA A 434 -15.10 5.41 -32.32
N ALA A 435 -13.89 5.85 -32.69
CA ALA A 435 -12.66 5.10 -32.47
C ALA A 435 -12.37 4.90 -30.98
N SER A 436 -12.49 5.94 -30.15
CA SER A 436 -12.30 5.82 -28.70
C SER A 436 -13.30 4.87 -28.05
N PHE A 437 -14.56 4.84 -28.52
CA PHE A 437 -15.57 3.91 -28.03
C PHE A 437 -15.18 2.46 -28.32
N VAL A 438 -14.87 2.14 -29.58
CA VAL A 438 -14.48 0.79 -30.00
C VAL A 438 -13.20 0.33 -29.30
N LEU A 439 -12.18 1.19 -29.25
CA LEU A 439 -10.91 0.88 -28.59
C LEU A 439 -11.09 0.66 -27.08
N PHE A 440 -11.81 1.54 -26.41
CA PHE A 440 -11.99 1.46 -24.96
C PHE A 440 -12.83 0.23 -24.57
N PHE A 441 -14.04 0.08 -25.11
CA PHE A 441 -14.91 -1.03 -24.74
C PHE A 441 -14.44 -2.37 -25.33
N GLY A 442 -13.88 -2.36 -26.54
CA GLY A 442 -13.30 -3.55 -27.17
C GLY A 442 -12.10 -4.08 -26.37
N SER A 443 -11.19 -3.21 -25.92
CA SER A 443 -10.04 -3.63 -25.09
C SER A 443 -10.46 -4.14 -23.71
N LEU A 444 -11.54 -3.62 -23.12
CA LEU A 444 -12.11 -4.15 -21.88
C LEU A 444 -12.67 -5.56 -22.06
N VAL A 445 -13.44 -5.80 -23.12
CA VAL A 445 -14.01 -7.13 -23.41
C VAL A 445 -12.91 -8.13 -23.74
N PHE A 446 -12.00 -7.79 -24.65
CA PHE A 446 -10.86 -8.63 -25.00
C PHE A 446 -9.98 -8.91 -23.78
N GLY A 447 -9.64 -7.87 -23.02
CA GLY A 447 -8.83 -7.99 -21.82
C GLY A 447 -9.47 -8.93 -20.80
N PHE A 448 -10.78 -8.85 -20.59
CA PHE A 448 -11.50 -9.73 -19.68
C PHE A 448 -11.45 -11.20 -20.14
N LEU A 449 -11.73 -11.46 -21.41
CA LEU A 449 -11.65 -12.81 -21.99
C LEU A 449 -10.22 -13.36 -21.91
N PHE A 450 -9.22 -12.52 -22.14
CA PHE A 450 -7.81 -12.89 -22.10
C PHE A 450 -7.37 -13.28 -20.68
N ILE A 451 -7.65 -12.45 -19.67
CA ILE A 451 -7.23 -12.71 -18.28
C ILE A 451 -8.01 -13.85 -17.62
N THR A 452 -9.19 -14.20 -18.14
CA THR A 452 -9.97 -15.35 -17.64
C THR A 452 -9.62 -16.63 -18.39
N THR A 453 -9.23 -16.59 -19.66
CA THR A 453 -8.98 -17.81 -20.45
C THR A 453 -7.53 -18.26 -20.36
N VAL A 454 -6.57 -17.36 -20.58
CA VAL A 454 -5.15 -17.74 -20.67
C VAL A 454 -4.63 -18.32 -19.35
N PRO A 455 -4.87 -17.69 -18.18
CA PRO A 455 -4.43 -18.26 -16.90
C PRO A 455 -5.07 -19.61 -16.58
N ARG A 456 -6.31 -19.88 -17.01
CA ARG A 456 -6.98 -21.18 -16.81
C ARG A 456 -6.26 -22.29 -17.56
N LEU A 457 -5.81 -22.01 -18.79
CA LEU A 457 -5.03 -22.96 -19.59
C LEU A 457 -3.63 -23.15 -18.99
N LEU A 458 -2.98 -22.06 -18.62
CA LEU A 458 -1.65 -22.06 -18.02
C LEU A 458 -1.62 -22.82 -16.68
N HIS A 459 -2.66 -22.69 -15.85
CA HIS A 459 -2.70 -23.33 -14.53
C HIS A 459 -2.60 -24.85 -14.60
N ARG A 460 -3.06 -25.49 -15.70
CA ARG A 460 -2.99 -26.95 -15.87
C ARG A 460 -1.57 -27.52 -15.87
N PHE A 461 -0.57 -26.68 -16.11
CA PHE A 461 0.84 -27.08 -16.06
C PHE A 461 1.42 -27.05 -14.64
N LEU A 462 0.73 -26.48 -13.65
CA LEU A 462 1.19 -26.42 -12.26
C LEU A 462 0.47 -27.47 -11.41
N ARG A 463 1.23 -28.25 -10.65
CA ARG A 463 0.70 -29.13 -9.60
C ARG A 463 0.86 -28.44 -8.25
N PRO A 464 -0.19 -28.35 -7.43
CA PRO A 464 -0.08 -27.88 -6.06
C PRO A 464 0.95 -28.70 -5.28
N ASP A 465 1.64 -28.05 -4.37
CA ASP A 465 2.60 -28.61 -3.41
C ASP A 465 3.84 -29.29 -4.01
N ARG A 466 3.95 -29.30 -5.33
CA ARG A 466 5.16 -29.74 -6.04
C ARG A 466 6.20 -28.61 -6.07
N VAL A 467 7.43 -28.96 -5.71
CA VAL A 467 8.58 -28.06 -5.83
C VAL A 467 9.07 -28.04 -7.28
N TYR A 468 9.21 -26.84 -7.84
CA TYR A 468 9.72 -26.60 -9.17
C TYR A 468 10.96 -25.72 -9.12
N PRO A 469 11.96 -25.92 -10.02
CA PRO A 469 13.08 -25.01 -10.13
C PRO A 469 12.63 -23.62 -10.64
N LEU A 470 13.31 -22.57 -10.17
CA LEU A 470 13.18 -21.23 -10.74
C LEU A 470 13.72 -21.18 -12.17
N TYR A 471 13.29 -20.16 -12.91
CA TYR A 471 13.78 -19.86 -14.27
C TYR A 471 13.53 -20.96 -15.31
N GLY A 472 12.61 -21.89 -15.04
CA GLY A 472 12.12 -22.88 -15.99
C GLY A 472 10.72 -22.57 -16.53
N PHE A 473 10.18 -23.46 -17.36
CA PHE A 473 8.84 -23.35 -17.94
C PHE A 473 7.75 -23.14 -16.87
N HIS A 474 7.72 -23.98 -15.83
CA HIS A 474 6.75 -23.86 -14.73
C HIS A 474 6.83 -22.52 -14.00
N TYR A 475 8.05 -21.97 -13.84
CA TYR A 475 8.23 -20.65 -13.25
C TYR A 475 7.68 -19.54 -14.17
N SER A 476 7.92 -19.62 -15.49
CA SER A 476 7.31 -18.71 -16.47
C SER A 476 5.79 -18.75 -16.41
N VAL A 477 5.21 -19.96 -16.36
CA VAL A 477 3.76 -20.18 -16.22
C VAL A 477 3.23 -19.54 -14.94
N HIS A 478 3.87 -19.80 -13.80
CA HIS A 478 3.50 -19.20 -12.51
C HIS A 478 3.52 -17.67 -12.55
N ARG A 479 4.61 -17.07 -13.03
CA ARG A 479 4.75 -15.61 -13.13
C ARG A 479 3.74 -14.99 -14.09
N ALA A 480 3.39 -15.68 -15.18
CA ALA A 480 2.36 -15.25 -16.11
C ALA A 480 0.96 -15.26 -15.47
N ILE A 481 0.59 -16.35 -14.76
CA ILE A 481 -0.68 -16.42 -14.02
C ILE A 481 -0.77 -15.28 -13.02
N ALA A 482 0.24 -15.09 -12.17
CA ALA A 482 0.28 -14.02 -11.19
C ALA A 482 0.12 -12.64 -11.87
N ARG A 483 0.87 -12.36 -12.96
CA ARG A 483 0.80 -11.08 -13.65
C ARG A 483 -0.56 -10.80 -14.30
N LEU A 484 -1.15 -11.79 -14.96
CA LEU A 484 -2.39 -11.62 -15.73
C LEU A 484 -3.61 -11.46 -14.82
N THR A 485 -3.64 -12.18 -13.70
CA THR A 485 -4.81 -12.24 -12.81
C THR A 485 -4.81 -11.16 -11.72
N ASN A 486 -3.65 -10.56 -11.40
CA ASN A 486 -3.56 -9.36 -10.56
C ASN A 486 -3.78 -8.07 -11.38
N ASN A 487 -4.91 -7.98 -12.10
CA ASN A 487 -5.22 -6.85 -12.98
C ASN A 487 -6.03 -5.76 -12.24
N LYS A 488 -5.40 -4.59 -12.03
CA LYS A 488 -6.01 -3.47 -11.30
C LYS A 488 -7.22 -2.85 -11.99
N VAL A 489 -7.32 -2.91 -13.32
CA VAL A 489 -8.46 -2.33 -14.06
C VAL A 489 -9.73 -3.10 -13.75
N PHE A 490 -9.69 -4.42 -13.91
CA PHE A 490 -10.86 -5.28 -13.64
C PHE A 490 -11.16 -5.39 -12.15
N MET A 491 -10.14 -5.42 -11.29
CA MET A 491 -10.37 -5.39 -9.85
C MET A 491 -11.03 -4.08 -9.42
N ARG A 492 -10.57 -2.92 -9.92
CA ARG A 492 -11.25 -1.64 -9.66
C ARG A 492 -12.65 -1.60 -10.27
N LEU A 493 -12.88 -2.26 -11.40
CA LEU A 493 -14.20 -2.36 -12.03
C LEU A 493 -15.20 -3.17 -11.19
N ALA A 494 -14.75 -4.28 -10.61
CA ALA A 494 -15.61 -5.23 -9.90
C ALA A 494 -15.66 -5.04 -8.37
N GLY A 495 -14.55 -4.62 -7.75
CA GLY A 495 -14.43 -4.38 -6.30
C GLY A 495 -15.43 -3.36 -5.76
N ASP A 496 -15.68 -3.45 -4.44
CA ASP A 496 -16.72 -2.71 -3.70
C ASP A 496 -18.13 -2.87 -4.29
N SER A 497 -18.37 -4.00 -4.96
CA SER A 497 -19.67 -4.33 -5.54
C SER A 497 -19.88 -5.84 -5.60
N SER A 498 -21.14 -6.27 -5.73
CA SER A 498 -21.49 -7.68 -5.91
C SER A 498 -20.78 -8.35 -7.08
N LEU A 499 -20.32 -7.58 -8.09
CA LEU A 499 -19.59 -8.09 -9.26
C LEU A 499 -18.26 -8.75 -8.87
N VAL A 500 -17.66 -8.36 -7.75
CA VAL A 500 -16.33 -8.85 -7.34
C VAL A 500 -16.30 -10.36 -7.15
N VAL A 501 -17.35 -10.96 -6.59
CA VAL A 501 -17.46 -12.41 -6.37
C VAL A 501 -17.44 -13.14 -7.72
N HIS A 502 -18.19 -12.63 -8.70
CA HIS A 502 -18.21 -13.21 -10.05
C HIS A 502 -16.87 -13.04 -10.77
N TYR A 503 -16.23 -11.88 -10.62
CA TYR A 503 -14.91 -11.62 -11.19
C TYR A 503 -13.85 -12.55 -10.60
N LEU A 504 -13.74 -12.65 -9.28
CA LEU A 504 -12.75 -13.51 -8.61
C LEU A 504 -12.96 -14.99 -8.96
N ARG A 505 -14.21 -15.47 -9.00
CA ARG A 505 -14.52 -16.82 -9.51
C ARG A 505 -14.09 -17.00 -10.94
N SER A 506 -14.30 -16.00 -11.80
CA SER A 506 -13.91 -16.09 -13.20
C SER A 506 -12.38 -16.22 -13.38
N ILE A 507 -11.57 -15.63 -12.50
CA ILE A 507 -10.11 -15.76 -12.59
C ILE A 507 -9.54 -16.96 -11.80
N GLY A 508 -10.38 -17.71 -11.08
CA GLY A 508 -10.01 -19.02 -10.51
C GLY A 508 -10.27 -19.21 -9.02
N TYR A 509 -10.72 -18.20 -8.27
CA TYR A 509 -11.01 -18.37 -6.83
C TYR A 509 -12.13 -19.37 -6.60
N ASP A 510 -11.98 -20.20 -5.57
CA ASP A 510 -13.08 -20.98 -5.03
C ASP A 510 -13.84 -20.16 -3.99
N LEU A 511 -14.99 -19.63 -4.44
CA LEU A 511 -15.95 -18.88 -3.66
C LEU A 511 -17.29 -19.64 -3.61
N THR A 512 -17.25 -20.97 -3.58
CA THR A 512 -18.44 -21.82 -3.54
C THR A 512 -19.20 -21.60 -2.24
N GLY A 513 -20.50 -21.31 -2.33
CA GLY A 513 -21.32 -21.02 -1.17
C GLY A 513 -21.16 -19.62 -0.58
N VAL A 514 -20.39 -18.71 -1.20
CA VAL A 514 -20.25 -17.33 -0.68
C VAL A 514 -21.60 -16.62 -0.60
N GLU A 515 -21.92 -16.16 0.61
CA GLU A 515 -23.00 -15.23 0.89
C GLU A 515 -22.67 -13.83 0.37
N GLN A 516 -23.57 -13.29 -0.45
CA GLN A 516 -23.38 -11.97 -1.07
C GLN A 516 -23.71 -10.86 -0.06
N THR A 517 -22.74 -9.99 0.20
CA THR A 517 -22.91 -8.80 1.08
C THR A 517 -23.06 -7.50 0.28
N GLY A 518 -22.87 -7.57 -1.03
CA GLY A 518 -22.84 -6.41 -1.91
C GLY A 518 -21.47 -5.73 -1.98
N SER A 519 -20.55 -6.06 -1.07
CA SER A 519 -19.17 -5.55 -0.99
C SER A 519 -18.23 -6.59 -0.37
N ASN A 520 -18.32 -7.86 -0.79
CA ASN A 520 -17.54 -8.96 -0.19
C ASN A 520 -16.02 -8.74 -0.23
N PHE A 521 -15.52 -8.04 -1.25
CA PHE A 521 -14.09 -7.77 -1.43
C PHE A 521 -13.89 -6.31 -1.86
N GLY A 522 -12.83 -5.70 -1.32
CA GLY A 522 -12.34 -4.38 -1.70
C GLY A 522 -11.92 -4.25 -3.18
N THR A 523 -11.33 -3.13 -3.56
CA THR A 523 -10.72 -2.86 -4.88
C THR A 523 -9.24 -3.22 -5.00
N ASP A 524 -8.54 -3.53 -3.91
CA ASP A 524 -7.15 -4.02 -3.92
C ASP A 524 -7.07 -5.44 -3.33
N VAL A 525 -7.13 -6.45 -4.21
CA VAL A 525 -6.93 -7.85 -3.85
C VAL A 525 -5.81 -8.44 -4.71
N LYS A 526 -4.90 -9.16 -4.07
CA LYS A 526 -3.72 -9.75 -4.69
C LYS A 526 -3.54 -11.21 -4.29
N HIS A 527 -2.88 -11.97 -5.15
CA HIS A 527 -2.55 -13.38 -4.93
C HIS A 527 -1.32 -13.79 -5.76
N GLU A 528 -0.70 -14.93 -5.44
CA GLU A 528 0.26 -15.56 -6.36
C GLU A 528 -0.46 -16.41 -7.41
N ASN A 529 -1.46 -17.20 -7.01
CA ASN A 529 -2.19 -18.10 -7.90
C ASN A 529 -3.68 -18.19 -7.51
N PRO A 530 -4.62 -17.61 -8.29
CA PRO A 530 -6.02 -17.54 -7.86
C PRO A 530 -6.70 -18.91 -7.77
N TYR A 531 -6.26 -19.89 -8.56
CA TYR A 531 -6.80 -21.26 -8.61
C TYR A 531 -6.52 -22.09 -7.35
N LEU A 532 -5.67 -21.58 -6.46
CA LEU A 532 -5.29 -22.22 -5.19
C LEU A 532 -5.74 -21.38 -4.00
N THR A 533 -6.81 -20.62 -4.16
CA THR A 533 -7.38 -19.76 -3.12
C THR A 533 -8.85 -20.11 -2.90
N THR A 534 -9.17 -20.48 -1.67
CA THR A 534 -10.53 -20.75 -1.21
C THR A 534 -10.89 -19.75 -0.12
N VAL A 535 -12.08 -19.15 -0.20
CA VAL A 535 -12.61 -18.26 0.83
C VAL A 535 -13.97 -18.80 1.27
N GLY A 536 -14.11 -19.06 2.58
CA GLY A 536 -15.32 -19.62 3.17
C GLY A 536 -16.53 -18.67 3.08
N THR A 537 -17.73 -19.24 3.24
CA THR A 537 -18.99 -18.47 3.26
C THR A 537 -19.01 -17.42 4.37
N GLY A 538 -19.77 -16.35 4.19
CA GLY A 538 -19.92 -15.27 5.16
C GLY A 538 -18.67 -14.43 5.39
N THR A 539 -17.55 -14.75 4.72
CA THR A 539 -16.30 -13.99 4.86
C THR A 539 -16.33 -12.71 4.04
N MET A 540 -15.92 -11.62 4.69
CA MET A 540 -15.76 -10.30 4.07
C MET A 540 -14.31 -9.85 4.13
N VAL A 541 -13.86 -9.18 3.07
CA VAL A 541 -12.48 -8.75 2.89
C VAL A 541 -12.47 -7.28 2.49
N ALA A 542 -11.85 -6.45 3.33
CA ALA A 542 -11.57 -5.05 3.02
C ALA A 542 -10.42 -4.92 1.99
N ASP A 543 -9.85 -3.73 1.87
CA ASP A 543 -8.85 -3.42 0.85
C ASP A 543 -7.42 -3.87 1.23
N GLY A 544 -6.69 -4.39 0.26
CA GLY A 544 -5.27 -4.72 0.39
C GLY A 544 -4.98 -6.15 0.82
N LEU A 545 -5.91 -7.10 0.62
CA LEU A 545 -5.63 -8.53 0.83
C LEU A 545 -4.51 -8.99 -0.11
N SER A 546 -3.47 -9.65 0.42
CA SER A 546 -2.47 -10.37 -0.37
C SER A 546 -2.39 -11.83 0.06
N VAL A 547 -2.87 -12.74 -0.80
CA VAL A 547 -2.82 -14.18 -0.56
C VAL A 547 -1.44 -14.72 -0.96
N MET A 548 -0.68 -15.19 0.03
CA MET A 548 0.71 -15.65 -0.14
C MET A 548 0.74 -17.15 -0.43
N ASN A 549 0.25 -17.54 -1.60
CA ASN A 549 0.09 -18.94 -1.98
C ASN A 549 1.17 -19.47 -2.93
N ALA A 550 2.35 -18.86 -2.86
CA ALA A 550 3.58 -19.42 -3.40
C ALA A 550 4.72 -19.24 -2.41
N ASP A 551 5.53 -20.28 -2.25
CA ASP A 551 6.74 -20.31 -1.44
C ASP A 551 7.97 -20.27 -2.34
N TYR A 552 9.06 -19.65 -1.87
CA TYR A 552 10.28 -19.46 -2.65
C TYR A 552 11.52 -19.81 -1.83
N SER A 553 12.46 -20.49 -2.47
CA SER A 553 13.86 -20.51 -2.08
C SER A 553 14.68 -19.69 -3.08
N SER A 554 16.00 -19.67 -2.92
CA SER A 554 16.93 -19.07 -3.88
C SER A 554 16.90 -19.71 -5.27
N THR A 555 16.44 -20.97 -5.37
CA THR A 555 16.51 -21.75 -6.61
C THR A 555 15.23 -22.50 -6.97
N SER A 556 14.21 -22.50 -6.12
CA SER A 556 12.95 -23.20 -6.33
C SER A 556 11.74 -22.38 -5.91
N PHE A 557 10.56 -22.82 -6.33
CA PHE A 557 9.29 -22.34 -5.82
C PHE A 557 8.29 -23.50 -5.69
N ARG A 558 7.28 -23.29 -4.84
CA ARG A 558 6.12 -24.20 -4.69
C ARG A 558 4.87 -23.35 -4.63
N VAL A 559 3.81 -23.76 -5.33
CA VAL A 559 2.48 -23.16 -5.17
C VAL A 559 1.64 -24.04 -4.28
N THR A 560 0.95 -23.47 -3.30
CA THR A 560 0.25 -24.23 -2.24
C THR A 560 -1.17 -23.68 -2.09
N ARG A 561 -2.11 -24.53 -1.67
CA ARG A 561 -3.49 -24.09 -1.43
C ARG A 561 -3.59 -23.21 -0.19
N VAL A 562 -4.45 -22.21 -0.23
CA VAL A 562 -4.76 -21.32 0.89
C VAL A 562 -6.25 -21.26 1.08
N THR A 563 -6.66 -21.54 2.31
CA THR A 563 -8.06 -21.50 2.74
C THR A 563 -8.21 -20.42 3.79
N ILE A 564 -9.08 -19.44 3.51
CA ILE A 564 -9.58 -18.49 4.50
C ILE A 564 -10.89 -19.07 5.03
N GLY A 565 -10.97 -19.28 6.34
CA GLY A 565 -12.15 -19.85 6.99
C GLY A 565 -13.44 -19.05 6.79
N PRO A 566 -14.61 -19.64 7.10
CA PRO A 566 -15.91 -18.99 6.96
C PRO A 566 -16.15 -17.93 8.06
N HIS A 567 -17.04 -16.98 7.78
CA HIS A 567 -17.46 -15.89 8.68
C HIS A 567 -16.30 -15.03 9.21
N ASN A 568 -15.19 -15.01 8.48
CA ASN A 568 -14.04 -14.18 8.82
C ASN A 568 -14.25 -12.75 8.31
N PHE A 569 -13.70 -11.79 9.03
CA PHE A 569 -13.53 -10.43 8.54
C PHE A 569 -12.05 -10.14 8.36
N LEU A 570 -11.64 -9.71 7.17
CA LEU A 570 -10.26 -9.31 6.89
C LEU A 570 -10.22 -7.81 6.69
N GLY A 571 -9.58 -7.10 7.61
CA GLY A 571 -9.33 -5.66 7.54
C GLY A 571 -8.31 -5.29 6.47
N ASN A 572 -7.90 -4.02 6.47
CA ASN A 572 -7.08 -3.52 5.38
C ASN A 572 -5.62 -4.00 5.45
N GLN A 573 -4.98 -4.20 4.30
CA GLN A 573 -3.56 -4.55 4.18
C GLN A 573 -3.16 -5.85 4.91
N VAL A 574 -4.00 -6.88 4.81
CA VAL A 574 -3.72 -8.20 5.39
C VAL A 574 -2.97 -9.08 4.38
N SER A 575 -1.76 -9.51 4.74
CA SER A 575 -1.04 -10.57 4.03
C SER A 575 -1.39 -11.92 4.64
N TYR A 576 -2.10 -12.77 3.89
CA TYR A 576 -2.59 -14.06 4.36
C TYR A 576 -1.70 -15.21 3.83
N PRO A 577 -0.89 -15.86 4.68
CA PRO A 577 0.03 -16.93 4.30
C PRO A 577 -0.66 -18.29 4.14
N SER A 578 -0.01 -19.20 3.40
CA SER A 578 -0.53 -20.56 3.16
C SER A 578 -0.61 -21.44 4.39
N GLY A 579 0.17 -21.14 5.42
CA GLY A 579 0.11 -21.80 6.73
C GLY A 579 -0.72 -21.05 7.78
N GLY A 580 -1.59 -20.11 7.38
CA GLY A 580 -2.36 -19.28 8.32
C GLY A 580 -3.13 -20.10 9.36
N ARG A 581 -2.91 -19.81 10.65
CA ARG A 581 -3.51 -20.52 11.79
C ARG A 581 -4.78 -19.83 12.27
N THR A 582 -5.71 -19.63 11.35
CA THR A 582 -7.03 -19.02 11.58
C THR A 582 -8.12 -19.91 10.98
N GLY A 583 -9.06 -20.35 11.80
CA GLY A 583 -10.24 -21.12 11.40
C GLY A 583 -11.42 -20.20 11.10
N GLY A 584 -12.60 -20.56 11.60
CA GLY A 584 -13.84 -19.80 11.37
C GLY A 584 -14.06 -18.64 12.34
N ASN A 585 -14.88 -17.68 11.91
CA ASN A 585 -15.35 -16.53 12.69
C ASN A 585 -14.22 -15.72 13.36
N CYS A 586 -13.16 -15.42 12.61
CA CYS A 586 -12.05 -14.57 13.05
C CYS A 586 -12.15 -13.14 12.48
N LEU A 587 -11.83 -12.13 13.30
CA LEU A 587 -11.60 -10.75 12.82
C LEU A 587 -10.10 -10.52 12.68
N LEU A 588 -9.60 -10.34 11.46
CA LEU A 588 -8.20 -10.02 11.17
C LEU A 588 -8.09 -8.51 10.97
N ALA A 589 -7.61 -7.78 11.98
CA ALA A 589 -7.58 -6.32 11.95
C ALA A 589 -6.61 -5.78 10.88
N THR A 590 -6.72 -4.47 10.61
CA THR A 590 -5.83 -3.76 9.68
C THR A 590 -4.36 -4.00 10.02
N LYS A 591 -3.56 -4.34 9.00
CA LYS A 591 -2.12 -4.66 9.10
C LYS A 591 -1.77 -5.80 10.08
N VAL A 592 -2.72 -6.67 10.45
CA VAL A 592 -2.40 -7.78 11.36
C VAL A 592 -1.41 -8.77 10.73
N MET A 593 -0.44 -9.22 11.51
CA MET A 593 0.40 -10.36 11.14
C MET A 593 -0.36 -11.66 11.38
N VAL A 594 -0.83 -12.30 10.31
CA VAL A 594 -1.54 -13.59 10.40
C VAL A 594 -0.57 -14.67 10.92
N PRO A 595 -0.87 -15.32 12.05
CA PRO A 595 0.03 -16.32 12.64
C PRO A 595 0.12 -17.56 11.75
N ILE A 596 1.29 -18.20 11.70
CA ILE A 596 1.51 -19.45 10.92
C ILE A 596 1.89 -20.65 11.80
N ASP A 597 2.03 -20.43 13.10
CA ASP A 597 2.31 -21.43 14.12
C ASP A 597 1.35 -21.28 15.32
N GLY A 598 1.53 -22.17 16.31
CA GLY A 598 0.67 -22.24 17.48
C GLY A 598 -0.71 -22.84 17.19
N LYS A 599 -1.69 -22.58 18.08
CA LYS A 599 -3.08 -23.04 17.95
C LYS A 599 -3.78 -22.38 16.76
N VAL A 600 -4.68 -23.12 16.12
CA VAL A 600 -5.66 -22.51 15.20
C VAL A 600 -6.59 -21.65 16.03
N ARG A 601 -6.77 -20.39 15.61
CA ARG A 601 -7.62 -19.41 16.29
C ARG A 601 -8.99 -19.39 15.64
N GLU A 602 -10.04 -19.41 16.45
CA GLU A 602 -11.45 -19.41 16.02
C GLU A 602 -12.27 -18.55 16.97
N GLY A 603 -13.26 -17.82 16.45
CA GLY A 603 -14.13 -16.99 17.28
C GLY A 603 -13.45 -15.82 17.99
N VAL A 604 -12.28 -15.38 17.51
CA VAL A 604 -11.48 -14.30 18.11
C VAL A 604 -11.13 -13.23 17.09
N GLY A 605 -10.83 -12.02 17.55
CA GLY A 605 -10.15 -11.02 16.75
C GLY A 605 -8.62 -11.11 16.90
N LEU A 606 -7.88 -10.64 15.91
CA LEU A 606 -6.43 -10.56 15.91
C LEU A 606 -5.99 -9.17 15.46
N LEU A 607 -5.09 -8.57 16.24
CA LEU A 607 -4.54 -7.24 16.00
C LEU A 607 -3.02 -7.26 16.23
N GLY A 608 -2.32 -6.42 15.46
CA GLY A 608 -0.91 -6.13 15.68
C GLY A 608 0.06 -7.00 14.89
N SER A 609 1.34 -6.63 15.01
CA SER A 609 2.47 -7.38 14.48
C SER A 609 3.59 -7.41 15.52
N PRO A 610 3.84 -8.54 16.20
CA PRO A 610 3.12 -9.81 16.08
C PRO A 610 1.69 -9.71 16.61
N SER A 611 0.81 -10.58 16.11
CA SER A 611 -0.60 -10.52 16.48
C SER A 611 -0.87 -11.01 17.91
N PHE A 612 -1.86 -10.40 18.55
CA PHE A 612 -2.47 -10.84 19.81
C PHE A 612 -3.99 -10.91 19.66
N GLU A 613 -4.63 -11.71 20.51
CA GLU A 613 -6.08 -11.90 20.51
C GLU A 613 -6.78 -10.65 21.06
N ILE A 614 -7.84 -10.23 20.38
CA ILE A 614 -8.79 -9.19 20.81
C ILE A 614 -10.21 -9.78 20.72
N PRO A 615 -11.23 -9.15 21.35
CA PRO A 615 -12.61 -9.59 21.17
C PRO A 615 -13.02 -9.67 19.69
N ARG A 616 -13.78 -10.71 19.31
CA ARG A 616 -14.24 -10.91 17.93
C ARG A 616 -15.22 -9.81 17.49
N SER A 617 -16.07 -9.36 18.39
CA SER A 617 -17.09 -8.36 18.15
C SER A 617 -17.34 -7.57 19.44
N VAL A 618 -17.79 -6.32 19.30
CA VAL A 618 -18.34 -5.50 20.38
C VAL A 618 -19.80 -5.17 20.05
N GLU A 619 -20.68 -5.07 21.05
CA GLU A 619 -22.15 -4.95 20.85
C GLU A 619 -22.55 -3.81 19.88
N ARG A 620 -21.78 -2.72 19.87
CA ARG A 620 -22.02 -1.57 18.98
C ARG A 620 -21.95 -1.93 17.49
N ASP A 621 -21.17 -2.94 17.11
CA ASP A 621 -21.04 -3.41 15.73
C ASP A 621 -22.25 -4.25 15.27
N ALA A 622 -22.99 -4.86 16.21
CA ALA A 622 -24.21 -5.63 15.95
C ALA A 622 -25.45 -4.74 15.71
N SER A 623 -25.32 -3.41 15.85
CA SER A 623 -26.43 -2.45 15.69
C SER A 623 -27.14 -2.52 14.33
N PHE A 624 -26.47 -3.06 13.29
CA PHE A 624 -27.02 -3.22 11.95
C PHE A 624 -27.30 -4.67 11.53
N ASP A 625 -27.21 -5.65 12.44
CA ASP A 625 -27.39 -7.08 12.10
C ASP A 625 -28.80 -7.42 11.61
N HIS A 626 -29.80 -6.65 12.03
CA HIS A 626 -31.16 -6.77 11.49
C HIS A 626 -31.26 -6.48 9.98
N LEU A 627 -30.25 -5.81 9.38
CA LEU A 627 -30.18 -5.53 7.94
C LEU A 627 -29.44 -6.63 7.16
N SER A 628 -28.74 -7.55 7.84
CA SER A 628 -27.88 -8.56 7.22
C SER A 628 -28.57 -9.92 7.05
N SER A 629 -29.89 -10.01 7.24
CA SER A 629 -30.64 -11.28 7.09
C SER A 629 -32.01 -11.12 6.40
N GLY A 630 -32.54 -12.25 5.93
CA GLY A 630 -33.93 -12.39 5.45
C GLY A 630 -34.30 -11.56 4.21
N ASP A 631 -35.57 -11.12 4.17
CA ASP A 631 -36.14 -10.36 3.05
C ASP A 631 -35.57 -8.95 2.91
N GLU A 632 -35.20 -8.33 4.03
CA GLU A 632 -34.66 -6.97 4.03
C GLU A 632 -33.28 -6.94 3.36
N LEU A 633 -32.42 -7.91 3.65
CA LEU A 633 -31.14 -8.06 2.95
C LEU A 633 -31.35 -8.20 1.43
N ARG A 634 -32.28 -9.05 1.00
CA ARG A 634 -32.58 -9.22 -0.44
C ARG A 634 -33.01 -7.92 -1.09
N ARG A 635 -33.89 -7.15 -0.44
CA ARG A 635 -34.37 -5.84 -0.90
C ARG A 635 -33.23 -4.82 -1.00
N ARG A 636 -32.38 -4.75 0.04
CA ARG A 636 -31.23 -3.83 0.11
C ARG A 636 -30.17 -4.18 -0.91
N LEU A 637 -29.85 -5.45 -1.10
CA LEU A 637 -28.93 -5.92 -2.13
C LEU A 637 -29.44 -5.59 -3.53
N ALA A 638 -30.73 -5.76 -3.80
CA ALA A 638 -31.31 -5.37 -5.09
C ALA A 638 -31.18 -3.85 -5.34
N ALA A 639 -31.46 -3.04 -4.32
CA ALA A 639 -31.29 -1.58 -4.40
C ALA A 639 -29.82 -1.17 -4.57
N LYS A 640 -28.91 -1.79 -3.81
CA LYS A 640 -27.47 -1.59 -3.91
C LYS A 640 -26.96 -1.97 -5.30
N ASN A 641 -27.40 -3.10 -5.85
CA ASN A 641 -27.02 -3.54 -7.21
C ASN A 641 -27.46 -2.55 -8.29
N ARG A 642 -28.65 -1.96 -8.17
CA ARG A 642 -29.08 -0.86 -9.07
C ARG A 642 -28.16 0.34 -8.94
N HIS A 643 -27.82 0.75 -7.71
CA HIS A 643 -26.89 1.85 -7.49
C HIS A 643 -25.48 1.55 -8.04
N ASN A 644 -24.99 0.33 -7.84
CA ASN A 644 -23.70 -0.14 -8.35
C ASN A 644 -23.66 -0.16 -9.87
N ALA A 645 -24.75 -0.56 -10.54
CA ALA A 645 -24.86 -0.48 -11.99
C ALA A 645 -24.76 0.97 -12.51
N VAL A 646 -25.43 1.92 -11.86
CA VAL A 646 -25.32 3.36 -12.20
C VAL A 646 -23.91 3.88 -11.94
N THR A 647 -23.32 3.53 -10.80
CA THR A 647 -21.94 3.89 -10.47
C THR A 647 -20.95 3.34 -11.50
N LEU A 648 -21.11 2.07 -11.89
CA LEU A 648 -20.30 1.41 -12.91
C LEU A 648 -20.44 2.08 -14.28
N ALA A 649 -21.67 2.36 -14.72
CA ALA A 649 -21.94 3.06 -15.97
C ALA A 649 -21.30 4.46 -15.96
N SER A 650 -21.44 5.20 -14.86
CA SER A 650 -20.81 6.53 -14.71
C SER A 650 -19.29 6.45 -14.73
N PHE A 651 -18.69 5.43 -14.12
CA PHE A 651 -17.26 5.21 -14.10
C PHE A 651 -16.72 4.86 -15.49
N LEU A 652 -17.37 3.91 -16.19
CA LEU A 652 -17.01 3.54 -17.56
C LEU A 652 -17.15 4.72 -18.51
N PHE A 653 -18.24 5.49 -18.39
CA PHE A 653 -18.45 6.71 -19.17
C PHE A 653 -17.33 7.72 -18.91
N ALA A 654 -17.02 8.04 -17.65
CA ALA A 654 -15.94 8.98 -17.33
C ALA A 654 -14.58 8.52 -17.85
N ARG A 655 -14.26 7.22 -17.77
CA ARG A 655 -13.00 6.66 -18.29
C ARG A 655 -12.94 6.64 -19.82
N TRP A 656 -14.08 6.41 -20.48
CA TRP A 656 -14.17 6.53 -21.93
C TRP A 656 -14.00 7.99 -22.39
N ILE A 657 -14.64 8.97 -21.73
CA ILE A 657 -14.46 10.39 -22.04
C ILE A 657 -13.01 10.83 -21.81
N HIS A 658 -12.34 10.32 -20.77
CA HIS A 658 -10.90 10.52 -20.58
C HIS A 658 -10.11 9.97 -21.77
N ALA A 659 -10.34 8.71 -22.17
CA ALA A 659 -9.67 8.10 -23.32
C ALA A 659 -9.93 8.87 -24.62
N PHE A 660 -11.15 9.34 -24.83
CA PHE A 660 -11.53 10.20 -25.95
C PHE A 660 -10.74 11.52 -25.94
N GLY A 661 -10.66 12.21 -24.80
CA GLY A 661 -9.87 13.43 -24.68
C GLY A 661 -8.38 13.23 -24.94
N VAL A 662 -7.81 12.11 -24.48
CA VAL A 662 -6.42 11.73 -24.82
C VAL A 662 -6.27 11.49 -26.32
N LEU A 663 -7.21 10.78 -26.95
CA LEU A 663 -7.19 10.52 -28.39
C LEU A 663 -7.28 11.82 -29.21
N LEU A 664 -8.11 12.79 -28.79
CA LEU A 664 -8.18 14.10 -29.44
C LEU A 664 -6.85 14.85 -29.37
N LEU A 665 -6.17 14.84 -28.22
CA LEU A 665 -4.86 15.47 -28.06
C LEU A 665 -3.80 14.81 -28.96
N MET A 666 -3.83 13.48 -29.07
CA MET A 666 -2.91 12.73 -29.94
C MET A 666 -3.21 12.97 -31.42
N GLY A 667 -4.49 12.97 -31.83
CA GLY A 667 -4.89 13.28 -33.20
C GLY A 667 -4.58 14.72 -33.60
N ALA A 668 -4.75 15.69 -32.70
CA ALA A 668 -4.34 17.07 -32.93
C ALA A 668 -2.81 17.19 -33.11
N ALA A 669 -2.02 16.44 -32.34
CA ALA A 669 -0.57 16.39 -32.56
C ALA A 669 -0.21 15.76 -33.90
N ALA A 670 -0.91 14.72 -34.34
CA ALA A 670 -0.70 14.13 -35.67
C ALA A 670 -0.97 15.13 -36.79
N GLY A 671 -2.09 15.87 -36.73
CA GLY A 671 -2.43 16.91 -37.72
C GLY A 671 -1.48 18.13 -37.71
N LEU A 672 -0.77 18.37 -36.61
CA LEU A 672 0.26 19.42 -36.47
C LEU A 672 1.69 18.91 -36.68
N TYR A 673 1.87 17.60 -36.85
CA TYR A 673 3.20 17.00 -36.93
C TYR A 673 3.97 17.49 -38.14
N ALA A 674 3.32 17.66 -39.30
CA ALA A 674 3.96 18.15 -40.52
C ALA A 674 4.56 19.56 -40.37
N SER A 675 4.00 20.41 -39.51
CA SER A 675 4.46 21.80 -39.30
C SER A 675 5.37 21.98 -38.09
N LEU A 676 5.10 21.25 -36.99
CA LEU A 676 5.80 21.42 -35.71
C LEU A 676 6.73 20.24 -35.35
N GLY A 677 6.66 19.13 -36.08
CA GLY A 677 7.46 17.93 -35.83
C GLY A 677 7.36 17.44 -34.38
N ALA A 678 8.53 17.18 -33.76
CA ALA A 678 8.64 16.74 -32.38
C ALA A 678 7.97 17.68 -31.36
N LEU A 679 7.84 18.98 -31.65
CA LEU A 679 7.19 19.93 -30.74
C LEU A 679 5.70 19.63 -30.57
N ALA A 680 5.01 19.18 -31.63
CA ALA A 680 3.60 18.76 -31.53
C ALA A 680 3.42 17.58 -30.58
N VAL A 681 4.29 16.56 -30.70
CA VAL A 681 4.26 15.36 -29.85
C VAL A 681 4.62 15.70 -28.40
N ALA A 682 5.61 16.57 -28.19
CA ALA A 682 5.98 17.05 -26.86
C ALA A 682 4.84 17.83 -26.20
N ALA A 683 4.21 18.75 -26.94
CA ALA A 683 3.06 19.53 -26.46
C ALA A 683 1.88 18.61 -26.10
N ALA A 684 1.52 17.65 -26.95
CA ALA A 684 0.45 16.69 -26.64
C ALA A 684 0.77 15.82 -25.43
N THR A 685 2.03 15.42 -25.22
CA THR A 685 2.45 14.69 -24.02
C THR A 685 2.22 15.50 -22.75
N VAL A 686 2.65 16.76 -22.73
CA VAL A 686 2.46 17.67 -21.59
C VAL A 686 0.98 17.96 -21.36
N LEU A 687 0.24 18.27 -22.43
CA LEU A 687 -1.20 18.52 -22.37
C LEU A 687 -1.98 17.28 -21.90
N THR A 688 -1.56 16.07 -22.29
CA THR A 688 -2.18 14.82 -21.85
C THR A 688 -2.02 14.62 -20.35
N VAL A 689 -0.84 14.91 -19.79
CA VAL A 689 -0.61 14.84 -18.33
C VAL A 689 -1.47 15.89 -17.62
N ALA A 690 -1.48 17.13 -18.09
CA ALA A 690 -2.29 18.21 -17.51
C ALA A 690 -3.81 17.90 -17.58
N PHE A 691 -4.29 17.46 -18.75
CA PHE A 691 -5.67 17.02 -18.97
C PHE A 691 -6.03 15.87 -18.04
N THR A 692 -5.17 14.87 -17.90
CA THR A 692 -5.42 13.72 -17.02
C THR A 692 -5.52 14.14 -15.55
N ILE A 693 -4.65 15.04 -15.08
CA ILE A 693 -4.73 15.61 -13.73
C ILE A 693 -6.06 16.34 -13.53
N GLY A 694 -6.37 17.28 -14.43
CA GLY A 694 -7.58 18.10 -14.32
C GLY A 694 -8.86 17.28 -14.45
N PHE A 695 -8.94 16.39 -15.43
CA PHE A 695 -10.12 15.55 -15.70
C PHE A 695 -10.38 14.57 -14.56
N THR A 696 -9.36 13.85 -14.09
CA THR A 696 -9.57 12.86 -13.03
C THR A 696 -9.86 13.52 -11.67
N ALA A 697 -9.29 14.70 -11.41
CA ALA A 697 -9.70 15.51 -10.27
C ALA A 697 -11.14 15.99 -10.41
N LEU A 698 -11.54 16.47 -11.59
CA LEU A 698 -12.92 16.89 -11.86
C LEU A 698 -13.90 15.74 -11.66
N ALA A 699 -13.61 14.55 -12.20
CA ALA A 699 -14.45 13.36 -12.04
C ALA A 699 -14.62 12.96 -10.57
N GLU A 700 -13.53 12.97 -9.80
CA GLU A 700 -13.59 12.70 -8.36
C GLU A 700 -14.45 13.76 -7.63
N ARG A 701 -14.19 15.05 -7.86
CA ARG A 701 -14.94 16.14 -7.22
C ARG A 701 -16.42 16.12 -7.62
N ALA A 702 -16.73 15.81 -8.87
CA ALA A 702 -18.10 15.67 -9.36
C ALA A 702 -18.84 14.50 -8.68
N SER A 703 -18.14 13.39 -8.38
CA SER A 703 -18.74 12.24 -7.69
C SER A 703 -19.29 12.58 -6.29
N ILE A 704 -18.68 13.57 -5.63
CA ILE A 704 -19.12 14.13 -4.33
C ILE A 704 -19.84 15.48 -4.49
N ARG A 705 -20.25 15.84 -5.71
CA ARG A 705 -20.93 17.11 -6.04
C ARG A 705 -20.18 18.35 -5.53
N PHE A 706 -18.85 18.30 -5.56
CA PHE A 706 -17.92 19.33 -5.10
C PHE A 706 -18.05 19.69 -3.61
N ARG A 707 -18.76 18.87 -2.82
CA ARG A 707 -18.93 19.09 -1.37
C ARG A 707 -17.92 18.25 -0.58
N PRO A 708 -17.33 18.80 0.49
CA PRO A 708 -16.52 18.01 1.41
C PRO A 708 -17.32 16.84 1.99
N GLN A 709 -16.65 15.71 2.20
CA GLN A 709 -17.23 14.58 2.94
C GLN A 709 -17.40 14.98 4.41
N SER A 710 -18.40 14.36 5.05
CA SER A 710 -18.63 14.44 6.49
C SER A 710 -18.24 13.10 7.13
N PRO A 711 -17.75 13.09 8.38
CA PRO A 711 -17.72 11.90 9.21
C PRO A 711 -19.07 11.18 9.21
N ARG A 712 -19.07 9.85 9.17
CA ARG A 712 -20.29 9.03 9.10
C ARG A 712 -20.14 7.76 9.91
N PHE A 713 -21.26 7.31 10.45
CA PHE A 713 -21.45 5.96 10.97
C PHE A 713 -22.72 5.38 10.35
N CYS A 714 -22.60 4.34 9.52
CA CYS A 714 -23.75 3.72 8.87
C CYS A 714 -23.45 2.30 8.40
N SER A 715 -24.49 1.49 8.18
CA SER A 715 -24.37 0.19 7.52
C SER A 715 -23.92 0.29 6.06
N ILE A 716 -23.25 -0.74 5.54
CA ILE A 716 -22.95 -0.92 4.11
C ILE A 716 -24.19 -1.03 3.22
N TYR A 717 -25.37 -1.22 3.81
CA TYR A 717 -26.67 -1.26 3.15
C TYR A 717 -27.37 0.11 3.11
N HIS A 718 -26.74 1.15 3.66
CA HIS A 718 -27.28 2.50 3.65
C HIS A 718 -26.88 3.27 2.37
N PRO A 719 -27.78 4.04 1.72
CA PRO A 719 -27.45 4.80 0.51
C PRO A 719 -26.28 5.79 0.64
N HIS A 720 -26.02 6.31 1.84
CA HIS A 720 -24.84 7.15 2.09
C HIS A 720 -23.52 6.38 1.89
N PHE A 721 -23.46 5.12 2.32
CA PHE A 721 -22.28 4.30 2.06
C PHE A 721 -22.10 4.05 0.57
N TRP A 722 -23.18 3.79 -0.17
CA TRP A 722 -23.08 3.58 -1.62
C TRP A 722 -22.60 4.84 -2.37
N GLN A 723 -22.93 6.03 -1.88
CA GLN A 723 -22.35 7.28 -2.39
C GLN A 723 -20.85 7.37 -2.10
N HIS A 724 -20.41 6.86 -0.95
CA HIS A 724 -19.00 6.76 -0.60
C HIS A 724 -18.25 5.76 -1.49
N GLU A 725 -18.83 4.58 -1.76
CA GLU A 725 -18.28 3.61 -2.72
C GLU A 725 -18.18 4.20 -4.14
N ARG A 726 -19.17 5.01 -4.56
CA ARG A 726 -19.10 5.74 -5.83
C ARG A 726 -17.92 6.69 -5.86
N PHE A 727 -17.65 7.40 -4.77
CA PHE A 727 -16.48 8.26 -4.65
C PHE A 727 -15.18 7.44 -4.76
N TRP A 728 -15.05 6.32 -4.04
CA TRP A 728 -13.89 5.43 -4.17
C TRP A 728 -13.68 4.94 -5.62
N LYS A 729 -14.76 4.61 -6.33
CA LYS A 729 -14.70 4.24 -7.75
C LYS A 729 -14.13 5.34 -8.64
N HIS A 730 -14.47 6.59 -8.35
CA HIS A 730 -14.10 7.78 -9.13
C HIS A 730 -12.83 8.46 -8.64
N GLN A 731 -12.06 7.84 -7.74
CA GLN A 731 -10.81 8.42 -7.28
C GLN A 731 -9.87 8.78 -8.44
N ALA A 732 -9.28 9.96 -8.31
CA ALA A 732 -8.33 10.53 -9.23
C ALA A 732 -7.09 9.63 -9.37
N MET A 733 -6.51 9.65 -10.57
CA MET A 733 -5.39 8.76 -10.86
C MET A 733 -4.14 9.23 -10.11
N GLU A 734 -3.56 8.35 -9.30
CA GLU A 734 -2.28 8.64 -8.64
C GLU A 734 -1.14 8.62 -9.66
N LEU A 735 -0.56 9.79 -9.92
CA LEU A 735 0.57 9.94 -10.82
C LEU A 735 1.89 9.87 -10.04
N ARG A 736 2.64 8.78 -10.24
CA ARG A 736 3.97 8.58 -9.63
C ARG A 736 4.97 9.68 -9.98
N LEU A 737 4.82 10.31 -11.14
CA LEU A 737 5.68 11.42 -11.59
C LEU A 737 5.65 12.64 -10.66
N LEU A 738 4.57 12.81 -9.89
CA LEU A 738 4.43 13.93 -8.95
C LEU A 738 5.16 13.68 -7.63
N ASN A 739 5.49 12.42 -7.30
CA ASN A 739 6.08 12.09 -5.99
C ASN A 739 7.41 12.83 -5.77
N GLY A 740 7.53 13.48 -4.62
CA GLY A 740 8.67 14.34 -4.24
C GLY A 740 8.74 15.67 -4.99
N THR A 741 7.66 16.12 -5.61
CA THR A 741 7.62 17.45 -6.26
C THR A 741 6.66 18.40 -5.53
N PRO A 742 6.86 19.73 -5.62
CA PRO A 742 5.87 20.71 -5.17
C PRO A 742 4.47 20.51 -5.76
N PHE A 743 4.40 19.99 -6.99
CA PHE A 743 3.14 19.76 -7.71
C PHE A 743 2.25 18.71 -7.05
N LYS A 744 2.81 17.78 -6.27
CA LYS A 744 2.03 16.80 -5.50
C LYS A 744 1.12 17.49 -4.48
N GLY A 745 1.64 18.49 -3.76
CA GLY A 745 0.85 19.28 -2.82
C GLY A 745 -0.25 20.10 -3.50
N MET A 746 0.02 20.62 -4.71
CA MET A 746 -1.01 21.29 -5.52
C MET A 746 -2.12 20.32 -5.94
N PHE A 747 -1.74 19.10 -6.35
CA PHE A 747 -2.69 18.05 -6.69
C PHE A 747 -3.57 17.65 -5.50
N TRP A 748 -3.00 17.53 -4.30
CA TRP A 748 -3.80 17.25 -3.10
C TRP A 748 -4.79 18.36 -2.76
N ARG A 749 -4.40 19.63 -2.91
CA ARG A 749 -5.32 20.77 -2.74
C ARG A 749 -6.46 20.73 -3.75
N LEU A 750 -6.16 20.41 -5.01
CA LEU A 750 -7.17 20.27 -6.07
C LEU A 750 -8.21 19.20 -5.73
N LEU A 751 -7.78 18.11 -5.08
CA LEU A 751 -8.68 17.03 -4.63
C LEU A 751 -9.41 17.36 -3.31
N GLY A 752 -9.00 18.42 -2.62
CA GLY A 752 -9.68 18.96 -1.44
C GLY A 752 -9.06 18.61 -0.10
N VAL A 753 -7.80 18.16 -0.07
CA VAL A 753 -7.03 18.04 1.17
C VAL A 753 -6.75 19.45 1.71
N ARG A 754 -6.95 19.64 3.02
CA ARG A 754 -6.55 20.88 3.71
C ARG A 754 -5.06 20.82 3.99
N LEU A 755 -4.26 21.58 3.24
CA LEU A 755 -2.82 21.40 3.19
C LEU A 755 -2.04 22.69 3.47
N GLY A 756 -1.10 22.61 4.41
CA GLY A 756 -0.08 23.59 4.72
C GLY A 756 1.04 23.69 3.66
N ARG A 757 2.03 24.53 3.92
CA ARG A 757 3.10 24.88 2.98
C ARG A 757 4.13 23.77 2.89
N ARG A 758 4.80 23.67 1.73
CA ARG A 758 6.02 22.86 1.51
C ARG A 758 5.94 21.37 1.90
N LEU A 759 4.77 20.75 1.73
CA LEU A 759 4.60 19.31 1.84
C LEU A 759 5.64 18.57 0.98
N PHE A 760 6.38 17.67 1.61
CA PHE A 760 7.08 16.60 0.91
C PHE A 760 6.24 15.33 0.98
N ASP A 761 5.87 14.79 -0.18
CA ASP A 761 5.13 13.53 -0.29
C ASP A 761 5.77 12.61 -1.33
N ASP A 762 6.26 11.46 -0.87
CA ASP A 762 6.96 10.47 -1.67
C ASP A 762 6.08 9.32 -2.19
N GLY A 763 4.75 9.47 -2.13
CA GLY A 763 3.80 8.47 -2.59
C GLY A 763 2.87 7.96 -1.49
N ALA A 764 2.42 8.86 -0.62
CA ALA A 764 1.37 8.61 0.35
C ALA A 764 0.01 8.37 -0.33
N ARG A 765 -0.83 7.55 0.29
CA ARG A 765 -2.22 7.33 -0.13
C ARG A 765 -3.19 7.99 0.84
N MET A 766 -4.18 8.69 0.31
CA MET A 766 -5.22 9.39 1.08
C MET A 766 -6.60 9.11 0.47
N PRO A 767 -7.29 8.03 0.87
CA PRO A 767 -8.57 7.65 0.29
C PRO A 767 -9.64 8.75 0.41
N GLU A 768 -9.86 9.30 1.62
CA GLU A 768 -10.85 10.37 1.88
C GLU A 768 -10.19 11.75 1.97
N ARG A 769 -9.70 12.28 0.84
CA ARG A 769 -8.95 13.55 0.80
C ARG A 769 -9.57 14.70 1.58
N THR A 770 -10.90 14.86 1.52
CA THR A 770 -11.59 16.00 2.15
C THR A 770 -11.73 15.91 3.68
N LEU A 771 -11.38 14.76 4.26
CA LEU A 771 -11.34 14.54 5.70
C LEU A 771 -9.94 14.73 6.29
N VAL A 772 -8.93 14.94 5.44
CA VAL A 772 -7.53 15.04 5.82
C VAL A 772 -7.10 16.51 5.95
N THR A 773 -6.44 16.82 7.07
CA THR A 773 -5.72 18.09 7.30
C THR A 773 -4.25 17.82 7.57
N ILE A 774 -3.35 18.54 6.91
CA ILE A 774 -1.89 18.40 7.06
C ILE A 774 -1.27 19.79 7.19
N GLY A 775 -0.47 19.99 8.24
CA GLY A 775 0.26 21.22 8.52
C GLY A 775 1.40 21.55 7.56
N ASP A 776 2.17 22.56 7.92
CA ASP A 776 3.33 23.03 7.16
C ASP A 776 4.53 22.06 7.31
N ASP A 777 5.36 21.95 6.27
CA ASP A 777 6.65 21.23 6.29
C ASP A 777 6.57 19.73 6.67
N CYS A 778 5.40 19.10 6.50
CA CYS A 778 5.24 17.66 6.72
C CYS A 778 5.99 16.82 5.68
N THR A 779 6.45 15.64 6.13
CA THR A 779 7.22 14.67 5.34
C THR A 779 6.48 13.33 5.32
N LEU A 780 5.93 12.95 4.17
CA LEU A 780 5.21 11.69 4.00
C LEU A 780 6.06 10.73 3.15
N ASN A 781 6.47 9.60 3.73
CA ASN A 781 7.28 8.61 3.02
C ASN A 781 6.44 7.72 2.09
N VAL A 782 7.15 6.98 1.24
CA VAL A 782 6.56 5.99 0.33
C VAL A 782 5.70 4.99 1.08
N SER A 783 4.56 4.62 0.48
CA SER A 783 3.58 3.68 1.04
C SER A 783 2.95 4.08 2.37
N SER A 784 3.19 5.30 2.87
CA SER A 784 2.41 5.81 4.00
C SER A 784 0.94 6.00 3.60
N VAL A 785 0.03 5.82 4.55
CA VAL A 785 -1.42 5.90 4.31
C VAL A 785 -2.07 6.73 5.41
N ILE A 786 -2.91 7.68 5.01
CA ILE A 786 -3.83 8.40 5.90
C ILE A 786 -5.23 7.95 5.52
N GLN A 787 -5.82 7.06 6.33
CA GLN A 787 -7.12 6.44 6.07
C GLN A 787 -8.14 6.96 7.08
N CYS A 788 -9.11 7.74 6.60
CA CYS A 788 -10.12 8.40 7.43
C CYS A 788 -11.41 7.58 7.55
N HIS A 789 -11.35 6.27 7.32
CA HIS A 789 -12.46 5.35 7.50
C HIS A 789 -12.02 3.98 8.06
N SER A 790 -12.99 3.22 8.55
CA SER A 790 -12.94 1.77 8.72
C SER A 790 -14.26 1.17 8.24
N GLN A 791 -14.19 -0.03 7.69
CA GLN A 791 -15.33 -0.86 7.40
C GLN A 791 -15.12 -2.17 8.16
N GLU A 792 -15.96 -2.48 9.14
CA GLU A 792 -15.84 -3.65 10.03
C GLU A 792 -17.20 -4.34 10.03
N ASP A 793 -17.29 -5.61 9.61
CA ASP A 793 -18.52 -6.43 9.64
C ASP A 793 -19.81 -5.75 9.14
N GLY A 794 -19.72 -5.03 8.01
CA GLY A 794 -20.90 -4.36 7.44
C GLY A 794 -21.26 -3.01 8.09
N SER A 795 -20.46 -2.56 9.04
CA SER A 795 -20.48 -1.20 9.60
C SER A 795 -19.39 -0.33 8.97
N PHE A 796 -19.76 0.83 8.46
CA PHE A 796 -18.85 1.85 7.95
C PHE A 796 -18.75 3.02 8.94
N LYS A 797 -17.51 3.36 9.32
CA LYS A 797 -17.16 4.45 10.25
C LYS A 797 -16.15 5.36 9.56
N SER A 798 -16.32 6.67 9.63
CA SER A 798 -15.33 7.64 9.14
C SER A 798 -15.27 8.86 10.04
N ASP A 799 -14.07 9.43 10.16
CA ASP A 799 -13.83 10.65 10.91
C ASP A 799 -12.63 11.42 10.35
N ARG A 800 -12.45 12.67 10.74
CA ARG A 800 -11.36 13.53 10.30
C ARG A 800 -10.03 13.08 10.90
N THR A 801 -8.96 13.29 10.15
CA THR A 801 -7.59 13.07 10.63
C THR A 801 -6.77 14.33 10.37
N SER A 802 -6.03 14.79 11.37
CA SER A 802 -5.19 15.99 11.28
C SER A 802 -3.75 15.73 11.70
N LEU A 803 -2.81 16.19 10.88
CA LEU A 803 -1.38 16.22 11.17
C LEU A 803 -0.94 17.67 11.41
N GLY A 804 -0.27 17.91 12.52
CA GLY A 804 0.37 19.18 12.85
C GLY A 804 1.54 19.52 11.93
N ASN A 805 2.22 20.62 12.18
CA ASN A 805 3.36 21.10 11.40
C ASN A 805 4.59 20.20 11.59
N GLY A 806 5.39 19.99 10.57
CA GLY A 806 6.67 19.28 10.65
C GLY A 806 6.56 17.78 10.95
N CYS A 807 5.36 17.19 10.85
CA CYS A 807 5.17 15.76 11.10
C CYS A 807 5.88 14.90 10.05
N THR A 808 6.42 13.76 10.48
CA THR A 808 6.99 12.74 9.60
C THR A 808 6.19 11.45 9.72
N LEU A 809 5.66 10.95 8.60
CA LEU A 809 5.14 9.59 8.48
C LEU A 809 6.19 8.68 7.85
N GLY A 810 6.63 7.65 8.58
CA GLY A 810 7.60 6.65 8.12
C GLY A 810 7.14 5.82 6.93
N VAL A 811 8.07 5.04 6.38
CA VAL A 811 7.79 4.13 5.25
C VAL A 811 6.75 3.10 5.66
N GLY A 812 5.65 2.98 4.90
CA GLY A 812 4.61 1.99 5.17
C GLY A 812 3.71 2.27 6.40
N THR A 813 3.87 3.42 7.06
CA THR A 813 3.04 3.83 8.20
C THR A 813 1.59 4.01 7.78
N LEU A 814 0.65 3.59 8.64
CA LEU A 814 -0.79 3.80 8.46
C LEU A 814 -1.34 4.60 9.63
N VAL A 815 -1.92 5.77 9.32
CA VAL A 815 -2.66 6.62 10.26
C VAL A 815 -4.14 6.41 10.03
N HIS A 816 -4.85 5.97 11.06
CA HIS A 816 -6.28 5.67 10.98
C HIS A 816 -7.17 6.91 11.19
N TYR A 817 -8.49 6.71 11.27
CA TYR A 817 -9.47 7.80 11.33
C TYR A 817 -9.62 8.37 12.74
N GLY A 818 -10.05 9.62 12.85
CA GLY A 818 -10.29 10.28 14.13
C GLY A 818 -9.00 10.60 14.88
N VAL A 819 -7.85 10.61 14.18
CA VAL A 819 -6.53 10.79 14.78
C VAL A 819 -6.10 12.26 14.71
N THR A 820 -5.54 12.75 15.82
CA THR A 820 -4.89 14.08 15.89
C THR A 820 -3.42 13.91 16.22
N VAL A 821 -2.54 14.29 15.29
CA VAL A 821 -1.09 14.23 15.47
C VAL A 821 -0.55 15.64 15.74
N GLY A 822 0.11 15.84 16.88
CA GLY A 822 0.72 17.12 17.25
C GLY A 822 1.92 17.51 16.38
N ASP A 823 2.36 18.76 16.51
CA ASP A 823 3.48 19.30 15.73
C ASP A 823 4.78 18.51 15.96
N GLY A 824 5.56 18.29 14.91
CA GLY A 824 6.90 17.70 14.98
C GLY A 824 6.95 16.21 15.32
N VAL A 825 5.81 15.50 15.30
CA VAL A 825 5.76 14.07 15.58
C VAL A 825 6.46 13.27 14.48
N VAL A 826 7.18 12.22 14.88
CA VAL A 826 7.78 11.25 13.95
C VAL A 826 7.18 9.87 14.21
N LEU A 827 6.43 9.35 13.23
CA LEU A 827 5.99 7.95 13.22
C LEU A 827 7.04 7.09 12.51
N GLY A 828 7.52 6.06 13.19
CA GLY A 828 8.49 5.09 12.70
C GLY A 828 7.98 4.25 11.53
N PRO A 829 8.87 3.50 10.86
CA PRO A 829 8.51 2.65 9.73
C PRO A 829 7.45 1.61 10.12
N ASP A 830 6.55 1.33 9.18
CA ASP A 830 5.47 0.34 9.28
C ASP A 830 4.47 0.53 10.45
N SER A 831 4.55 1.65 11.15
CA SER A 831 3.73 1.90 12.34
C SER A 831 2.23 1.95 12.00
N PHE A 832 1.39 1.44 12.90
CA PHE A 832 -0.06 1.50 12.79
C PHE A 832 -0.65 2.35 13.92
N LEU A 833 -0.98 3.60 13.62
CA LEU A 833 -1.60 4.51 14.58
C LEU A 833 -3.11 4.27 14.62
N MET A 834 -3.60 3.81 15.77
CA MET A 834 -4.98 3.37 15.97
C MET A 834 -5.99 4.51 15.82
N LYS A 835 -7.23 4.14 15.51
CA LYS A 835 -8.35 5.07 15.42
C LYS A 835 -8.54 5.85 16.73
N GLY A 836 -8.81 7.14 16.64
CA GLY A 836 -9.08 7.99 17.81
C GLY A 836 -7.85 8.45 18.61
N GLU A 837 -6.64 8.09 18.21
CA GLU A 837 -5.42 8.47 18.94
C GLU A 837 -5.14 9.99 18.88
N GLU A 838 -4.78 10.56 20.03
CA GLU A 838 -4.17 11.88 20.13
C GLU A 838 -2.70 11.72 20.46
N VAL A 839 -1.83 12.17 19.55
CA VAL A 839 -0.37 12.03 19.66
C VAL A 839 0.25 13.36 20.09
N PRO A 840 0.95 13.42 21.24
CA PRO A 840 1.59 14.64 21.73
C PRO A 840 2.61 15.21 20.76
N ALA A 841 2.75 16.54 20.73
CA ALA A 841 3.75 17.22 19.90
C ALA A 841 5.18 16.77 20.25
N HIS A 842 6.06 16.78 19.26
CA HIS A 842 7.49 16.45 19.35
C HIS A 842 7.83 15.06 19.87
N SER A 843 6.84 14.15 19.90
CA SER A 843 7.03 12.75 20.32
C SER A 843 7.44 11.85 19.15
N ARG A 844 8.00 10.68 19.49
CA ARG A 844 8.33 9.61 18.55
C ARG A 844 7.49 8.40 18.85
N TRP A 845 6.90 7.83 17.81
CA TRP A 845 6.00 6.71 17.96
C TRP A 845 6.35 5.62 16.97
N GLY A 846 6.14 4.37 17.35
CA GLY A 846 6.18 3.30 16.38
C GLY A 846 5.61 1.98 16.87
N GLY A 847 5.56 1.03 15.95
CA GLY A 847 5.03 -0.30 16.19
C GLY A 847 3.62 -0.51 15.63
N ASN A 848 3.13 -1.74 15.76
CA ASN A 848 1.80 -2.14 15.31
C ASN A 848 1.07 -2.96 16.39
N PRO A 849 0.17 -2.34 17.19
CA PRO A 849 -0.19 -0.92 17.22
C PRO A 849 0.96 0.02 17.64
N ALA A 850 0.89 1.28 17.22
CA ALA A 850 1.90 2.29 17.55
C ALA A 850 1.81 2.71 19.02
N HIS A 851 2.97 2.87 19.65
CA HIS A 851 3.16 3.42 20.99
C HIS A 851 4.33 4.40 20.98
N GLU A 852 4.43 5.23 22.01
CA GLU A 852 5.56 6.14 22.18
C GLU A 852 6.87 5.37 22.39
N MET A 853 7.97 5.82 21.74
CA MET A 853 9.27 5.14 21.65
C MET A 853 10.36 5.77 22.49
#